data_AF-A0A7R9FJ42-F1
#
_entry.id   AF-A0A7R9FJ42-F1
#
_cell.length_a   1.000
_cell.length_b   1.000
_cell.length_c   1.000
_cell.angle_alpha   90.00
_cell.angle_beta   90.00
_cell.angle_gamma   90.00
#
_symmetry.space_group_name_H-M   'P 1'
#
loop_
_entity.id
_entity.type
_entity.pdbx_description
1 polymer ?
#
loop_
_entity_poly.entity_id
_entity_poly.type
_entity_poly.pdbx_seq_one_letter_code
_entity_poly.pdbx_strand_id
1 'polypeptide(L)'
;MDQMFIKDTVQKALALDALESSHPISVPVDNTNQIRQIFDEISYSKGACIVRMMSLFLGETTFKVGITNYLQAHKWGNAHQQNLWVSLTQRAHEDHTLPTHVSVREIMETWTLQTGYPVVRVVRGFIPGTAVVTQVSSADRLLRGHSEKVLVCLQERFYLLKEDGAGRRSKSKWWVPLTYTSQESPNFNSTIPVLWMENEESVVIDGLPDEKHWLLLNNQLAGFYRVNYDMFNWRLITQNIGTFPTVTRAQLFDDSLNLARAGLLDYSVPMNLAKTLGDEHEYLPWASALQGFGYLFLMLSSSRLYKDFKVGLYSDTIQGLQGGPLFRYNTGTSRWASVQIQYRDFKVGLCSDAIQGPQGWASVQMQYRDLKGFVLSLLERPFETLGFEEKTSDSQIDIVHRIQILENACNLDHPECVSSAVAKYRWWMNRPSNNPAVPKKLRPPHPEGWDDPDQSGYLGRRELTPPHFQSLTGWTNTGGSCLPPIQGGDRSCLLPLTEATLRPWVWEWGYAHCAWESNSPLLVNMSGDAHVLAHVLLTVRVSTGGLNQLTAQMAKPRTSPRCQRHHSSVIKLTASQSPTHFWAASRQARDVVFRPSPVISANQKQVVYCTAIKHGGLREWEFAWRQYSSTNVGSEQETLLAALGCSRNLWILNRYLKMMMDESSGIRKQDGALVFTSVANTEKGNQIAFYFLRNNWKELLR
;
A
#
# COMPACT_ATOMS: atom_id res chain seq x y z
N MET A 1 -15.21 -8.05 5.48
CA MET A 1 -14.25 -8.82 6.31
C MET A 1 -13.34 -9.64 5.40
N ASP A 2 -13.92 -10.46 4.52
CA ASP A 2 -13.21 -11.42 3.66
C ASP A 2 -12.08 -10.82 2.81
N GLN A 3 -12.26 -9.62 2.24
CA GLN A 3 -11.19 -8.95 1.48
C GLN A 3 -9.94 -8.69 2.34
N MET A 4 -10.11 -8.19 3.57
CA MET A 4 -9.00 -7.98 4.51
C MET A 4 -8.36 -9.32 4.92
N PHE A 5 -9.16 -10.36 5.19
CA PHE A 5 -8.62 -11.69 5.48
C PHE A 5 -7.74 -12.22 4.34
N ILE A 6 -8.17 -12.07 3.08
CA ILE A 6 -7.35 -12.47 1.93
C ILE A 6 -6.05 -11.65 1.86
N LYS A 7 -6.13 -10.34 2.01
CA LYS A 7 -4.97 -9.45 1.87
C LYS A 7 -3.95 -9.60 3.00
N ASP A 8 -4.43 -9.62 4.24
CA ASP A 8 -3.61 -9.47 5.44
C ASP A 8 -3.30 -10.82 6.10
N THR A 9 -4.05 -11.87 5.81
CA THR A 9 -3.84 -13.23 6.32
C THR A 9 -3.38 -14.18 5.22
N VAL A 10 -4.17 -14.39 4.16
CA VAL A 10 -3.88 -15.41 3.13
C VAL A 10 -2.61 -15.08 2.34
N GLN A 11 -2.57 -13.92 1.67
CA GLN A 11 -1.41 -13.52 0.84
C GLN A 11 -0.14 -13.31 1.68
N LYS A 12 -0.29 -12.87 2.93
CA LYS A 12 0.82 -12.72 3.89
C LYS A 12 1.42 -14.07 4.28
N ALA A 13 0.59 -15.05 4.64
CA ALA A 13 1.02 -16.41 4.92
C ALA A 13 1.64 -17.08 3.68
N LEU A 14 1.03 -16.92 2.50
CA LEU A 14 1.60 -17.42 1.23
C LEU A 14 2.96 -16.80 0.91
N ALA A 15 3.21 -15.54 1.26
CA ALA A 15 4.50 -14.89 1.01
C ALA A 15 5.62 -15.42 1.92
N LEU A 16 5.32 -15.73 3.18
CA LEU A 16 6.30 -16.20 4.17
C LEU A 16 6.55 -17.72 4.06
N ASP A 17 5.50 -18.51 3.86
CA ASP A 17 5.60 -19.98 3.81
C ASP A 17 6.22 -20.51 2.49
N ALA A 18 6.40 -19.62 1.51
CA ALA A 18 7.14 -19.89 0.27
C ALA A 18 8.66 -19.72 0.39
N LEU A 19 9.17 -19.44 1.60
CA LEU A 19 10.61 -19.38 1.88
C LEU A 19 11.13 -20.75 2.31
N GLU A 20 12.40 -21.04 2.02
CA GLU A 20 13.06 -22.27 2.50
C GLU A 20 13.14 -22.29 4.05
N SER A 21 13.27 -21.12 4.67
CA SER A 21 13.34 -20.91 6.12
C SER A 21 11.99 -20.98 6.87
N SER A 22 10.89 -21.33 6.20
CA SER A 22 9.59 -21.57 6.86
C SER A 22 9.61 -22.89 7.66
N HIS A 23 8.59 -23.12 8.50
CA HIS A 23 8.41 -24.36 9.27
C HIS A 23 6.98 -24.93 9.15
N PRO A 24 6.74 -26.18 9.59
CA PRO A 24 5.39 -26.72 9.74
C PRO A 24 4.57 -25.94 10.78
N ILE A 25 3.23 -26.06 10.75
CA ILE A 25 2.36 -25.44 11.75
C ILE A 25 2.51 -26.13 13.11
N SER A 26 2.64 -27.46 13.11
CA SER A 26 2.87 -28.24 14.32
C SER A 26 4.33 -28.70 14.37
N VAL A 27 5.07 -28.18 15.35
CA VAL A 27 6.48 -28.48 15.61
C VAL A 27 6.69 -28.87 17.08
N PRO A 28 7.64 -29.77 17.39
CA PRO A 28 8.09 -29.99 18.76
C PRO A 28 8.84 -28.74 19.28
N VAL A 29 8.70 -28.47 20.57
CA VAL A 29 9.28 -27.28 21.24
C VAL A 29 9.82 -27.70 22.60
N ASP A 30 11.14 -27.56 22.79
CA ASP A 30 11.86 -28.07 23.96
C ASP A 30 12.34 -26.95 24.91
N ASN A 31 12.40 -25.70 24.45
CA ASN A 31 12.91 -24.58 25.26
C ASN A 31 12.12 -23.26 25.10
N THR A 32 12.30 -22.35 26.06
CA THR A 32 11.56 -21.08 26.16
C THR A 32 11.82 -20.10 25.01
N ASN A 33 12.97 -20.19 24.33
CA ASN A 33 13.23 -19.37 23.15
C ASN A 33 12.46 -19.91 21.94
N GLN A 34 12.42 -21.24 21.75
CA GLN A 34 11.57 -21.88 20.74
C GLN A 34 10.08 -21.60 20.98
N ILE A 35 9.61 -21.59 22.24
CA ILE A 35 8.23 -21.17 22.56
C ILE A 35 7.94 -19.78 21.99
N ARG A 36 8.86 -18.81 22.17
CA ARG A 36 8.68 -17.45 21.61
C ARG A 36 8.77 -17.42 20.09
N GLN A 37 9.56 -18.30 19.48
CA GLN A 37 9.72 -18.37 18.02
C GLN A 37 8.51 -18.93 17.29
N ILE A 38 7.67 -19.75 17.93
CA ILE A 38 6.42 -20.26 17.33
C ILE A 38 5.23 -19.30 17.45
N PHE A 39 5.37 -18.14 18.12
CA PHE A 39 4.35 -17.08 18.08
C PHE A 39 4.56 -16.21 16.83
N ASP A 40 4.39 -16.83 15.66
CA ASP A 40 4.77 -16.27 14.36
C ASP A 40 3.61 -16.29 13.34
N GLU A 41 3.87 -15.79 12.13
CA GLU A 41 2.90 -15.72 11.04
C GLU A 41 2.49 -17.10 10.50
N ILE A 42 3.29 -18.15 10.65
CA ILE A 42 2.86 -19.51 10.32
C ILE A 42 1.80 -19.98 11.33
N SER A 43 2.03 -19.85 12.64
CA SER A 43 1.03 -20.24 13.64
C SER A 43 -0.25 -19.43 13.57
N TYR A 44 -0.17 -18.10 13.38
CA TYR A 44 -1.36 -17.25 13.28
C TYR A 44 -1.98 -17.26 11.87
N SER A 45 -1.24 -16.82 10.86
CA SER A 45 -1.82 -16.54 9.53
C SER A 45 -2.01 -17.81 8.70
N LYS A 46 -1.02 -18.71 8.61
CA LYS A 46 -1.23 -20.02 7.94
C LYS A 46 -2.23 -20.89 8.71
N GLY A 47 -2.15 -20.91 10.05
CA GLY A 47 -3.13 -21.57 10.92
C GLY A 47 -4.59 -21.16 10.61
N ALA A 48 -4.87 -19.85 10.56
CA ALA A 48 -6.19 -19.32 10.22
C ALA A 48 -6.63 -19.70 8.78
N CYS A 49 -5.69 -19.78 7.83
CA CYS A 49 -5.99 -20.19 6.45
C CYS A 49 -6.39 -21.68 6.36
N ILE A 50 -5.71 -22.57 7.09
CA ILE A 50 -6.08 -23.99 7.16
C ILE A 50 -7.44 -24.18 7.85
N VAL A 51 -7.72 -23.40 8.91
CA VAL A 51 -9.04 -23.38 9.57
C VAL A 51 -10.15 -22.93 8.61
N ARG A 52 -9.92 -21.86 7.82
CA ARG A 52 -10.88 -21.42 6.80
C ARG A 52 -11.07 -22.48 5.71
N MET A 53 -10.00 -23.12 5.24
CA MET A 53 -10.06 -24.18 4.23
C MET A 53 -10.95 -25.33 4.71
N MET A 54 -10.78 -25.81 5.96
CA MET A 54 -11.68 -26.81 6.57
C MET A 54 -13.13 -26.36 6.62
N SER A 55 -13.40 -25.13 7.06
CA SER A 55 -14.77 -24.60 7.12
C SER A 55 -15.45 -24.51 5.75
N LEU A 56 -14.67 -24.41 4.67
CA LEU A 56 -15.19 -24.32 3.31
C LEU A 56 -15.42 -25.69 2.68
N PHE A 57 -14.49 -26.65 2.80
CA PHE A 57 -14.71 -27.98 2.21
C PHE A 57 -15.65 -28.88 3.04
N LEU A 58 -15.74 -28.68 4.36
CA LEU A 58 -16.70 -29.41 5.21
C LEU A 58 -18.11 -28.80 5.19
N GLY A 59 -18.24 -27.54 4.76
CA GLY A 59 -19.43 -26.73 4.93
C GLY A 59 -19.51 -26.07 6.33
N GLU A 60 -20.00 -24.84 6.38
CA GLU A 60 -19.99 -24.00 7.58
C GLU A 60 -20.77 -24.61 8.76
N THR A 61 -21.93 -25.22 8.48
CA THR A 61 -22.77 -25.87 9.50
C THR A 61 -22.05 -27.05 10.16
N THR A 62 -21.56 -27.99 9.36
CA THR A 62 -20.80 -29.16 9.80
C THR A 62 -19.57 -28.75 10.59
N PHE A 63 -18.82 -27.76 10.09
CA PHE A 63 -17.65 -27.22 10.77
C PHE A 63 -18.00 -26.62 12.13
N LYS A 64 -19.02 -25.74 12.21
CA LYS A 64 -19.46 -25.12 13.47
C LYS A 64 -19.95 -26.14 14.51
N VAL A 65 -20.70 -27.16 14.09
CA VAL A 65 -21.14 -28.23 14.99
C VAL A 65 -19.96 -29.10 15.45
N GLY A 66 -19.04 -29.46 14.54
CA GLY A 66 -17.84 -30.22 14.88
C GLY A 66 -16.91 -29.48 15.86
N ILE A 67 -16.73 -28.16 15.68
CA ILE A 67 -16.03 -27.28 16.64
C ILE A 67 -16.77 -27.22 17.98
N THR A 68 -18.11 -27.15 17.97
CA THR A 68 -18.90 -27.15 19.21
C THR A 68 -18.71 -28.46 19.98
N ASN A 69 -18.75 -29.60 19.29
CA ASN A 69 -18.52 -30.92 19.89
C ASN A 69 -17.09 -31.05 20.47
N TYR A 70 -16.09 -30.59 19.71
CA TYR A 70 -14.69 -30.50 20.18
C TYR A 70 -14.55 -29.67 21.47
N LEU A 71 -15.14 -28.46 21.50
CA LEU A 71 -15.06 -27.56 22.64
C LEU A 71 -15.79 -28.10 23.88
N GLN A 72 -16.88 -28.86 23.72
CA GLN A 72 -17.55 -29.52 24.85
C GLN A 72 -16.73 -30.71 25.36
N ALA A 73 -16.18 -31.54 24.45
CA ALA A 73 -15.39 -32.72 24.81
C ALA A 73 -14.09 -32.37 25.55
N HIS A 74 -13.47 -31.23 25.22
CA HIS A 74 -12.21 -30.75 25.81
C HIS A 74 -12.38 -29.60 26.82
N LYS A 75 -13.62 -29.32 27.26
CA LYS A 75 -13.92 -28.23 28.19
C LYS A 75 -13.16 -28.39 29.51
N TRP A 76 -12.46 -27.34 29.93
CA TRP A 76 -11.58 -27.32 31.12
C TRP A 76 -10.36 -28.25 31.08
N GLY A 77 -10.09 -28.90 29.95
CA GLY A 77 -8.93 -29.77 29.74
C GLY A 77 -7.91 -29.19 28.77
N ASN A 78 -7.09 -30.08 28.21
CA ASN A 78 -6.15 -29.78 27.14
C ASN A 78 -6.52 -30.58 25.87
N ALA A 79 -5.94 -30.22 24.74
CA ALA A 79 -6.15 -30.88 23.46
C ALA A 79 -4.90 -30.79 22.57
N HIS A 80 -4.74 -31.78 21.71
CA HIS A 80 -3.79 -31.81 20.60
C HIS A 80 -4.54 -31.72 19.26
N GLN A 81 -3.83 -31.46 18.16
CA GLN A 81 -4.47 -31.33 16.82
C GLN A 81 -5.32 -32.56 16.43
N GLN A 82 -4.92 -33.76 16.85
CA GLN A 82 -5.63 -35.00 16.59
C GLN A 82 -7.04 -35.01 17.20
N ASN A 83 -7.25 -34.35 18.34
CA ASN A 83 -8.57 -34.25 18.98
C ASN A 83 -9.55 -33.44 18.10
N LEU A 84 -9.08 -32.35 17.51
CA LEU A 84 -9.85 -31.56 16.55
C LEU A 84 -10.20 -32.37 15.29
N TRP A 85 -9.24 -33.14 14.77
CA TRP A 85 -9.44 -33.99 13.59
C TRP A 85 -10.52 -35.06 13.83
N VAL A 86 -10.55 -35.67 15.01
CA VAL A 86 -11.58 -36.67 15.38
C VAL A 86 -12.97 -36.03 15.40
N SER A 87 -13.16 -34.92 16.12
CA SER A 87 -14.47 -34.26 16.22
C SER A 87 -15.00 -33.74 14.89
N LEU A 88 -14.13 -33.19 14.03
CA LEU A 88 -14.51 -32.74 12.68
C LEU A 88 -14.81 -33.93 11.75
N THR A 89 -14.02 -35.02 11.81
CA THR A 89 -14.25 -36.21 10.97
C THR A 89 -15.58 -36.86 11.30
N GLN A 90 -15.86 -37.10 12.59
CA GLN A 90 -17.13 -37.69 13.03
C GLN A 90 -18.32 -36.87 12.49
N ARG A 91 -18.28 -35.54 12.67
CA ARG A 91 -19.39 -34.69 12.23
C ARG A 91 -19.53 -34.63 10.71
N ALA A 92 -18.42 -34.67 9.97
CA ALA A 92 -18.44 -34.67 8.51
C ALA A 92 -18.98 -35.99 7.91
N HIS A 93 -18.76 -37.11 8.59
CA HIS A 93 -19.35 -38.41 8.21
C HIS A 93 -20.85 -38.48 8.53
N GLU A 94 -21.27 -37.93 9.68
CA GLU A 94 -22.69 -37.77 10.07
C GLU A 94 -23.47 -36.90 9.06
N ASP A 95 -22.90 -35.77 8.64
CA ASP A 95 -23.52 -34.85 7.67
C ASP A 95 -23.28 -35.23 6.20
N HIS A 96 -22.53 -36.32 5.94
CA HIS A 96 -22.11 -36.78 4.61
C HIS A 96 -21.35 -35.73 3.76
N THR A 97 -20.69 -34.75 4.38
CA THR A 97 -19.88 -33.75 3.67
C THR A 97 -18.45 -34.20 3.40
N LEU A 98 -18.02 -35.33 3.99
CA LEU A 98 -16.77 -36.01 3.69
C LEU A 98 -17.03 -37.50 3.42
N PRO A 99 -16.38 -38.15 2.42
CA PRO A 99 -16.54 -39.57 2.19
C PRO A 99 -16.16 -40.40 3.42
N THR A 100 -16.89 -41.48 3.69
CA THR A 100 -16.73 -42.31 4.91
C THR A 100 -15.36 -42.99 5.05
N HIS A 101 -14.61 -43.11 3.95
CA HIS A 101 -13.26 -43.67 3.92
C HIS A 101 -12.15 -42.60 4.03
N VAL A 102 -12.49 -41.31 4.07
CA VAL A 102 -11.55 -40.19 4.21
C VAL A 102 -11.75 -39.53 5.56
N SER A 103 -10.67 -39.26 6.29
CA SER A 103 -10.69 -38.50 7.53
C SER A 103 -10.11 -37.09 7.37
N VAL A 104 -10.57 -36.15 8.21
CA VAL A 104 -9.97 -34.81 8.29
C VAL A 104 -8.50 -34.90 8.69
N ARG A 105 -8.11 -35.96 9.42
CA ARG A 105 -6.72 -36.22 9.80
C ARG A 105 -5.82 -36.45 8.59
N GLU A 106 -6.18 -37.36 7.69
CA GLU A 106 -5.38 -37.69 6.50
C GLU A 106 -5.18 -36.46 5.61
N ILE A 107 -6.21 -35.62 5.48
CA ILE A 107 -6.12 -34.36 4.76
C ILE A 107 -5.17 -33.40 5.52
N MET A 108 -5.50 -33.06 6.77
CA MET A 108 -4.86 -31.96 7.52
C MET A 108 -3.43 -32.24 7.97
N GLU A 109 -3.04 -33.50 8.23
CA GLU A 109 -1.65 -33.82 8.56
C GLU A 109 -0.70 -33.46 7.39
N THR A 110 -1.16 -33.51 6.14
CA THR A 110 -0.38 -32.99 4.99
C THR A 110 -0.23 -31.46 4.96
N TRP A 111 -1.04 -30.71 5.73
CA TRP A 111 -0.97 -29.25 5.82
C TRP A 111 -0.29 -28.75 7.10
N THR A 112 -0.36 -29.52 8.20
CA THR A 112 0.17 -29.10 9.51
C THR A 112 1.56 -29.66 9.82
N LEU A 113 1.93 -30.83 9.31
CA LEU A 113 3.18 -31.53 9.65
C LEU A 113 4.34 -31.27 8.67
N GLN A 114 4.10 -30.54 7.57
CA GLN A 114 5.14 -30.17 6.60
C GLN A 114 5.15 -28.67 6.26
N THR A 115 6.34 -28.17 5.93
CA THR A 115 6.59 -26.77 5.56
C THR A 115 6.08 -26.46 4.15
N GLY A 116 5.57 -25.24 3.95
CA GLY A 116 5.16 -24.77 2.64
C GLY A 116 3.75 -25.18 2.23
N TYR A 117 3.45 -24.89 0.97
CA TYR A 117 2.20 -25.16 0.28
C TYR A 117 2.47 -25.47 -1.20
N PRO A 118 1.53 -26.07 -1.94
CA PRO A 118 1.71 -26.37 -3.35
C PRO A 118 1.38 -25.17 -4.26
N VAL A 119 2.06 -25.12 -5.41
CA VAL A 119 1.49 -24.53 -6.62
C VAL A 119 0.84 -25.64 -7.44
N VAL A 120 -0.41 -25.45 -7.81
CA VAL A 120 -1.14 -26.32 -8.73
C VAL A 120 -0.95 -25.77 -10.14
N ARG A 121 -0.20 -26.51 -10.96
CA ARG A 121 -0.06 -26.23 -12.39
C ARG A 121 -1.17 -26.93 -13.16
N VAL A 122 -1.94 -26.14 -13.89
CA VAL A 122 -3.08 -26.54 -14.70
C VAL A 122 -2.64 -26.59 -16.16
N VAL A 123 -2.72 -27.77 -16.77
CA VAL A 123 -2.40 -28.00 -18.19
C VAL A 123 -3.65 -28.53 -18.88
N ARG A 124 -4.17 -27.79 -19.85
CA ARG A 124 -5.28 -28.23 -20.68
C ARG A 124 -4.77 -29.14 -21.79
N GLY A 125 -5.18 -30.41 -21.77
CA GLY A 125 -4.93 -31.38 -22.82
C GLY A 125 -6.10 -31.43 -23.80
N PHE A 126 -5.83 -31.11 -25.06
CA PHE A 126 -6.74 -31.36 -26.18
C PHE A 126 -6.13 -32.48 -27.01
N ILE A 127 -6.90 -33.54 -27.27
CA ILE A 127 -6.44 -34.71 -28.04
C ILE A 127 -7.21 -34.84 -29.37
N PRO A 128 -6.92 -34.03 -30.41
CA PRO A 128 -7.42 -34.25 -31.75
C PRO A 128 -6.33 -34.78 -32.70
N GLY A 129 -6.46 -36.04 -33.14
CA GLY A 129 -5.88 -36.55 -34.40
C GLY A 129 -4.35 -36.77 -34.49
N THR A 130 -3.50 -35.84 -34.03
CA THR A 130 -2.03 -35.98 -34.02
C THR A 130 -1.36 -34.94 -33.11
N ALA A 131 -0.30 -35.36 -32.42
CA ALA A 131 0.60 -34.51 -31.61
C ALA A 131 -0.08 -33.69 -30.49
N VAL A 132 -0.26 -34.33 -29.34
CA VAL A 132 -0.39 -33.64 -28.05
C VAL A 132 0.86 -32.78 -27.85
N VAL A 133 0.71 -31.45 -27.81
CA VAL A 133 1.78 -30.51 -27.48
C VAL A 133 1.58 -30.02 -26.05
N THR A 134 1.83 -30.88 -25.05
CA THR A 134 2.07 -30.34 -23.70
C THR A 134 3.53 -29.94 -23.56
N GLN A 135 3.81 -28.77 -22.98
CA GLN A 135 5.17 -28.36 -22.62
C GLN A 135 5.66 -29.06 -21.33
N VAL A 136 5.14 -30.26 -21.03
CA VAL A 136 5.37 -30.98 -19.77
C VAL A 136 5.43 -32.48 -20.03
N SER A 137 6.64 -33.04 -20.08
CA SER A 137 6.87 -34.46 -20.38
C SER A 137 6.23 -35.46 -19.41
N SER A 138 5.76 -35.02 -18.24
CA SER A 138 4.93 -35.84 -17.33
C SER A 138 3.44 -35.85 -17.74
N ALA A 139 2.91 -34.76 -18.31
CA ALA A 139 1.51 -34.69 -18.73
C ALA A 139 1.24 -35.59 -19.95
N ASP A 140 2.14 -35.63 -20.96
CA ASP A 140 2.00 -36.50 -22.14
C ASP A 140 1.82 -37.99 -21.82
N ARG A 141 2.28 -38.44 -20.63
CA ARG A 141 2.08 -39.81 -20.15
C ARG A 141 0.70 -40.02 -19.51
N LEU A 142 0.23 -39.04 -18.75
CA LEU A 142 -1.04 -39.06 -18.02
C LEU A 142 -2.25 -38.93 -18.94
N LEU A 143 -2.08 -38.36 -20.13
CA LEU A 143 -3.12 -38.17 -21.14
C LEU A 143 -3.51 -39.48 -21.89
N ARG A 144 -2.84 -40.61 -21.62
CA ARG A 144 -3.09 -41.88 -22.32
C ARG A 144 -4.31 -42.60 -21.75
N GLY A 145 -5.39 -42.63 -22.52
CA GLY A 145 -6.61 -43.41 -22.22
C GLY A 145 -7.79 -42.63 -21.66
N HIS A 146 -7.67 -41.29 -21.54
CA HIS A 146 -8.77 -40.40 -21.14
C HIS A 146 -9.45 -39.75 -22.35
N SER A 147 -10.52 -38.97 -22.10
CA SER A 147 -11.38 -38.35 -23.12
C SER A 147 -10.68 -37.25 -23.96
N GLU A 148 -11.31 -36.81 -25.06
CA GLU A 148 -10.73 -35.86 -26.03
C GLU A 148 -10.33 -34.50 -25.44
N LYS A 149 -10.92 -34.09 -24.30
CA LYS A 149 -10.63 -32.82 -23.60
C LYS A 149 -10.48 -33.07 -22.10
N VAL A 150 -9.26 -32.94 -21.58
CA VAL A 150 -8.88 -33.35 -20.21
C VAL A 150 -7.97 -32.33 -19.54
N LEU A 151 -8.18 -32.11 -18.25
CA LEU A 151 -7.32 -31.26 -17.44
C LEU A 151 -6.31 -32.09 -16.69
N VAL A 152 -5.03 -31.76 -16.80
CA VAL A 152 -3.98 -32.32 -15.94
C VAL A 152 -3.59 -31.27 -14.91
N CYS A 153 -3.89 -31.56 -13.65
CA CYS A 153 -3.45 -30.77 -12.50
C CYS A 153 -2.22 -31.44 -11.89
N LEU A 154 -1.11 -30.70 -11.79
CA LEU A 154 0.16 -31.14 -11.22
C LEU A 154 0.47 -30.30 -9.96
N GLN A 155 0.96 -30.91 -8.89
CA GLN A 155 1.39 -30.17 -7.70
C GLN A 155 2.91 -30.25 -7.48
N GLU A 156 3.52 -29.11 -7.12
CA GLU A 156 4.87 -29.06 -6.53
C GLU A 156 4.91 -28.02 -5.40
N ARG A 157 5.81 -28.16 -4.42
CA ARG A 157 6.00 -27.12 -3.39
C ARG A 157 6.38 -25.79 -4.06
N PHE A 158 5.62 -24.75 -3.77
CA PHE A 158 5.94 -23.41 -4.23
C PHE A 158 7.10 -22.80 -3.43
N TYR A 159 8.01 -22.12 -4.11
CA TYR A 159 9.14 -21.39 -3.54
C TYR A 159 9.26 -20.04 -4.26
N LEU A 160 9.44 -18.95 -3.51
CA LEU A 160 9.66 -17.62 -4.12
C LEU A 160 11.07 -17.45 -4.70
N LEU A 161 12.05 -18.10 -4.08
CA LEU A 161 13.44 -18.22 -4.50
C LEU A 161 13.85 -19.66 -4.13
N LYS A 162 14.47 -20.38 -5.07
CA LYS A 162 15.09 -21.69 -4.83
C LYS A 162 16.61 -21.46 -4.72
N GLU A 163 17.29 -22.04 -3.73
CA GLU A 163 18.75 -21.94 -3.67
C GLU A 163 19.42 -22.71 -4.82
N ASP A 164 20.37 -22.07 -5.51
CA ASP A 164 21.19 -22.69 -6.55
C ASP A 164 22.05 -23.81 -5.94
N GLY A 165 21.66 -25.07 -6.20
CA GLY A 165 22.27 -26.26 -5.62
C GLY A 165 21.25 -27.21 -4.98
N ALA A 166 20.04 -26.73 -4.66
CA ALA A 166 18.92 -27.54 -4.20
C ALA A 166 18.30 -28.39 -5.35
N GLY A 167 19.10 -29.26 -5.98
CA GLY A 167 18.68 -30.16 -7.06
C GLY A 167 17.65 -31.22 -6.66
N ARG A 168 17.18 -31.23 -5.40
CA ARG A 168 16.05 -32.04 -4.96
C ARG A 168 14.75 -31.28 -5.17
N ARG A 169 13.94 -31.73 -6.14
CA ARG A 169 12.49 -31.51 -6.09
C ARG A 169 11.98 -31.95 -4.72
N SER A 170 11.15 -31.12 -4.09
CA SER A 170 10.52 -31.51 -2.83
C SER A 170 9.69 -32.78 -3.03
N LYS A 171 9.77 -33.71 -2.09
CA LYS A 171 8.89 -34.88 -2.04
C LYS A 171 7.55 -34.58 -1.35
N SER A 172 7.37 -33.37 -0.81
CA SER A 172 6.12 -32.93 -0.20
C SER A 172 5.01 -32.93 -1.25
N LYS A 173 3.92 -33.61 -0.91
CA LYS A 173 2.65 -33.62 -1.62
C LYS A 173 1.56 -33.31 -0.58
N TRP A 174 0.46 -32.71 -1.01
CA TRP A 174 -0.65 -32.30 -0.16
C TRP A 174 -1.95 -32.97 -0.61
N TRP A 175 -2.89 -33.17 0.30
CA TRP A 175 -4.30 -33.37 -0.05
C TRP A 175 -4.92 -32.05 -0.46
N VAL A 176 -4.94 -31.75 -1.76
CA VAL A 176 -5.41 -30.46 -2.28
C VAL A 176 -6.90 -30.53 -2.65
N PRO A 177 -7.77 -29.72 -2.01
CA PRO A 177 -9.17 -29.59 -2.43
C PRO A 177 -9.27 -28.76 -3.72
N LEU A 178 -9.55 -29.40 -4.86
CA LEU A 178 -9.69 -28.71 -6.14
C LEU A 178 -11.14 -28.26 -6.35
N THR A 179 -11.35 -26.95 -6.28
CA THR A 179 -12.54 -26.26 -6.78
C THR A 179 -12.23 -25.64 -8.15
N TYR A 180 -13.18 -25.66 -9.09
CA TYR A 180 -13.03 -24.97 -10.37
C TYR A 180 -14.33 -24.29 -10.82
N THR A 181 -14.19 -23.41 -11.81
CA THR A 181 -15.27 -22.74 -12.52
C THR A 181 -14.83 -22.49 -13.98
N SER A 182 -15.78 -22.47 -14.93
CA SER A 182 -15.49 -22.25 -16.35
C SER A 182 -16.38 -21.17 -16.96
N GLN A 183 -16.04 -20.71 -18.16
CA GLN A 183 -16.88 -19.78 -18.92
C GLN A 183 -18.24 -20.37 -19.31
N GLU A 184 -18.31 -21.70 -19.48
CA GLU A 184 -19.55 -22.42 -19.82
C GLU A 184 -20.46 -22.63 -18.61
N SER A 185 -19.87 -22.83 -17.43
CA SER A 185 -20.58 -23.00 -16.15
C SER A 185 -19.93 -22.14 -15.06
N PRO A 186 -20.19 -20.82 -15.08
CA PRO A 186 -19.56 -19.89 -14.14
C PRO A 186 -20.20 -20.01 -12.75
N ASN A 187 -19.51 -20.67 -11.82
CA ASN A 187 -19.88 -20.76 -10.41
C ASN A 187 -18.67 -20.49 -9.50
N PHE A 188 -18.38 -19.21 -9.30
CA PHE A 188 -17.33 -18.73 -8.40
C PHE A 188 -17.62 -18.95 -6.91
N ASN A 189 -18.84 -19.36 -6.55
CA ASN A 189 -19.28 -19.50 -5.15
C ASN A 189 -19.22 -20.95 -4.64
N SER A 190 -19.04 -21.94 -5.51
CA SER A 190 -18.83 -23.32 -5.08
C SER A 190 -17.43 -23.48 -4.50
N THR A 191 -17.36 -23.65 -3.18
CA THR A 191 -16.14 -23.96 -2.42
C THR A 191 -16.03 -25.45 -2.05
N ILE A 192 -17.05 -26.25 -2.39
CA ILE A 192 -17.03 -27.72 -2.27
C ILE A 192 -16.05 -28.28 -3.31
N PRO A 193 -15.07 -29.12 -2.92
CA PRO A 193 -14.11 -29.69 -3.86
C PRO A 193 -14.80 -30.59 -4.87
N VAL A 194 -14.50 -30.39 -6.16
CA VAL A 194 -14.96 -31.28 -7.23
C VAL A 194 -14.06 -32.51 -7.32
N LEU A 195 -12.78 -32.38 -6.93
CA LEU A 195 -11.82 -33.46 -6.83
C LEU A 195 -10.77 -33.18 -5.75
N TRP A 196 -10.11 -34.22 -5.26
CA TRP A 196 -8.97 -34.12 -4.35
C TRP A 196 -7.69 -34.59 -5.05
N MET A 197 -6.58 -33.89 -4.82
CA MET A 197 -5.25 -34.44 -5.13
C MET A 197 -4.77 -35.25 -3.93
N GLU A 198 -5.15 -36.52 -3.82
CA GLU A 198 -5.02 -37.34 -2.60
C GLU A 198 -3.57 -37.74 -2.27
N ASN A 199 -2.73 -36.78 -1.86
CA ASN A 199 -1.28 -36.97 -1.68
C ASN A 199 -0.59 -37.46 -2.96
N GLU A 200 -1.11 -37.08 -4.14
CA GLU A 200 -0.59 -37.47 -5.45
C GLU A 200 0.05 -36.33 -6.25
N GLU A 201 1.07 -36.65 -7.07
CA GLU A 201 1.81 -35.64 -7.86
C GLU A 201 0.91 -34.99 -8.92
N SER A 202 -0.08 -35.76 -9.41
CA SER A 202 -0.94 -35.38 -10.52
C SER A 202 -2.34 -35.95 -10.37
N VAL A 203 -3.34 -35.24 -10.88
CA VAL A 203 -4.68 -35.77 -11.10
C VAL A 203 -5.23 -35.32 -12.45
N VAL A 204 -6.11 -36.12 -13.05
CA VAL A 204 -6.78 -35.84 -14.32
C VAL A 204 -8.26 -35.56 -14.05
N ILE A 205 -8.81 -34.50 -14.67
CA ILE A 205 -10.24 -34.19 -14.66
C ILE A 205 -10.74 -34.30 -16.11
N ASP A 206 -11.65 -35.26 -16.35
CA ASP A 206 -12.37 -35.42 -17.61
C ASP A 206 -13.49 -34.37 -17.76
N GLY A 207 -13.87 -34.05 -19.00
CA GLY A 207 -14.99 -33.14 -19.28
C GLY A 207 -14.62 -31.65 -19.23
N LEU A 208 -13.50 -31.26 -19.85
CA LEU A 208 -13.12 -29.85 -19.96
C LEU A 208 -14.08 -29.02 -20.83
N PRO A 209 -14.31 -27.73 -20.49
CA PRO A 209 -14.88 -26.75 -21.41
C PRO A 209 -14.00 -26.56 -22.66
N ASP A 210 -14.60 -26.01 -23.71
CA ASP A 210 -13.95 -25.79 -25.01
C ASP A 210 -12.64 -24.99 -24.93
N GLU A 211 -11.71 -25.23 -25.86
CA GLU A 211 -10.38 -24.61 -25.88
C GLU A 211 -10.42 -23.06 -25.84
N LYS A 212 -11.51 -22.46 -26.35
CA LYS A 212 -11.73 -21.01 -26.40
C LYS A 212 -12.29 -20.43 -25.12
N HIS A 213 -12.72 -21.27 -24.18
CA HIS A 213 -13.33 -20.88 -22.92
C HIS A 213 -12.32 -20.91 -21.79
N TRP A 214 -12.29 -19.89 -20.94
CA TRP A 214 -11.41 -19.88 -19.77
C TRP A 214 -11.85 -20.89 -18.71
N LEU A 215 -10.87 -21.36 -17.93
CA LEU A 215 -11.05 -22.15 -16.71
C LEU A 215 -10.29 -21.48 -15.56
N LEU A 216 -10.87 -21.48 -14.37
CA LEU A 216 -10.26 -20.96 -13.14
C LEU A 216 -10.39 -22.00 -12.02
N LEU A 217 -9.36 -22.12 -11.19
CA LEU A 217 -9.31 -22.99 -10.01
C LEU A 217 -9.14 -22.17 -8.73
N ASN A 218 -9.47 -22.80 -7.59
CA ASN A 218 -9.43 -22.22 -6.25
C ASN A 218 -10.46 -21.10 -6.05
N ASN A 219 -11.73 -21.42 -6.31
CA ASN A 219 -12.88 -20.53 -6.10
C ASN A 219 -12.83 -19.90 -4.70
N GLN A 220 -13.05 -18.59 -4.63
CA GLN A 220 -12.95 -17.78 -3.40
C GLN A 220 -11.61 -17.90 -2.63
N LEU A 221 -10.51 -18.33 -3.25
CA LEU A 221 -9.27 -18.69 -2.55
C LEU A 221 -9.55 -19.69 -1.40
N ALA A 222 -10.44 -20.66 -1.60
CA ALA A 222 -10.86 -21.60 -0.56
C ALA A 222 -9.71 -22.47 -0.03
N GLY A 223 -8.81 -22.89 -0.92
CA GLY A 223 -7.62 -23.66 -0.59
C GLY A 223 -6.37 -22.80 -0.43
N PHE A 224 -5.46 -23.23 0.46
CA PHE A 224 -4.19 -22.55 0.71
C PHE A 224 -3.11 -22.94 -0.33
N TYR A 225 -3.36 -22.63 -1.60
CA TYR A 225 -2.45 -22.95 -2.70
C TYR A 225 -2.54 -21.93 -3.84
N ARG A 226 -1.46 -21.82 -4.63
CA ARG A 226 -1.39 -20.94 -5.82
C ARG A 226 -1.75 -21.71 -7.08
N VAL A 227 -2.27 -21.04 -8.10
CA VAL A 227 -2.60 -21.67 -9.39
C VAL A 227 -1.82 -21.06 -10.54
N ASN A 228 -1.15 -21.91 -11.33
CA ASN A 228 -0.52 -21.50 -12.59
C ASN A 228 -1.20 -22.21 -13.77
N TYR A 229 -1.61 -21.45 -14.77
CA TYR A 229 -2.26 -21.98 -15.97
C TYR A 229 -1.30 -22.05 -17.17
N ASP A 230 -1.70 -22.75 -18.23
CA ASP A 230 -1.03 -22.65 -19.53
C ASP A 230 -1.20 -21.25 -20.18
N MET A 231 -0.38 -20.96 -21.19
CA MET A 231 -0.36 -19.65 -21.85
C MET A 231 -1.63 -19.33 -22.64
N PHE A 232 -2.41 -20.32 -23.07
CA PHE A 232 -3.68 -20.06 -23.75
C PHE A 232 -4.72 -19.62 -22.72
N ASN A 233 -4.84 -20.33 -21.61
CA ASN A 233 -5.75 -19.98 -20.54
C ASN A 233 -5.40 -18.62 -19.89
N TRP A 234 -4.11 -18.31 -19.67
CA TRP A 234 -3.69 -16.98 -19.21
C TRP A 234 -4.09 -15.83 -20.16
N ARG A 235 -4.09 -16.06 -21.49
CA ARG A 235 -4.58 -15.08 -22.47
C ARG A 235 -6.10 -14.87 -22.36
N LEU A 236 -6.87 -15.95 -22.27
CA LEU A 236 -8.32 -15.89 -22.08
C LEU A 236 -8.70 -15.21 -20.76
N ILE A 237 -7.98 -15.52 -19.68
CA ILE A 237 -8.09 -14.85 -18.38
C ILE A 237 -7.84 -13.34 -18.53
N THR A 238 -6.76 -12.94 -19.19
CA THR A 238 -6.42 -11.51 -19.35
C THR A 238 -7.46 -10.76 -20.16
N GLN A 239 -8.06 -11.39 -21.18
CA GLN A 239 -9.13 -10.82 -22.00
C GLN A 239 -10.45 -10.67 -21.24
N ASN A 240 -10.72 -11.53 -20.24
CA ASN A 240 -11.99 -11.59 -19.51
C ASN A 240 -11.88 -11.10 -18.06
N ILE A 241 -10.74 -10.55 -17.63
CA ILE A 241 -10.43 -10.24 -16.23
C ILE A 241 -11.52 -9.40 -15.54
N GLY A 242 -12.09 -8.39 -16.21
CA GLY A 242 -13.15 -7.53 -15.68
C GLY A 242 -14.49 -8.23 -15.45
N THR A 243 -14.68 -9.47 -15.94
CA THR A 243 -15.90 -10.26 -15.70
C THR A 243 -15.83 -11.12 -14.43
N PHE A 244 -14.64 -11.30 -13.85
CA PHE A 244 -14.45 -12.18 -12.69
C PHE A 244 -14.73 -11.44 -11.38
N PRO A 245 -15.19 -12.12 -10.32
CA PRO A 245 -15.38 -11.52 -9.00
C PRO A 245 -14.08 -11.00 -8.39
N THR A 246 -14.21 -10.03 -7.47
CA THR A 246 -13.11 -9.34 -6.78
C THR A 246 -12.01 -10.25 -6.26
N VAL A 247 -12.39 -11.33 -5.57
CA VAL A 247 -11.46 -12.30 -4.97
C VAL A 247 -10.66 -13.04 -6.04
N THR A 248 -11.29 -13.37 -7.15
CA THR A 248 -10.67 -14.05 -8.29
C THR A 248 -9.72 -13.12 -9.03
N ARG A 249 -10.10 -11.86 -9.28
CA ARG A 249 -9.18 -10.85 -9.87
C ARG A 249 -7.96 -10.65 -8.99
N ALA A 250 -8.16 -10.51 -7.67
CA ALA A 250 -7.10 -10.39 -6.68
C ALA A 250 -6.14 -11.60 -6.63
N GLN A 251 -6.69 -12.82 -6.62
CA GLN A 251 -5.89 -14.04 -6.75
C GLN A 251 -5.03 -14.01 -8.01
N LEU A 252 -5.59 -13.65 -9.17
CA LEU A 252 -4.87 -13.65 -10.44
C LEU A 252 -3.73 -12.63 -10.47
N PHE A 253 -3.89 -11.45 -9.86
CA PHE A 253 -2.80 -10.50 -9.68
C PHE A 253 -1.71 -11.03 -8.75
N ASP A 254 -2.05 -11.56 -7.57
CA ASP A 254 -1.07 -12.08 -6.61
C ASP A 254 -0.35 -13.34 -7.13
N ASP A 255 -1.08 -14.31 -7.68
CA ASP A 255 -0.51 -15.52 -8.28
C ASP A 255 0.41 -15.17 -9.44
N SER A 256 -0.04 -14.38 -10.43
CA SER A 256 0.81 -14.08 -11.61
C SER A 256 2.09 -13.34 -11.26
N LEU A 257 2.05 -12.38 -10.31
CA LEU A 257 3.24 -11.65 -9.87
C LEU A 257 4.21 -12.53 -9.05
N ASN A 258 3.71 -13.41 -8.18
CA ASN A 258 4.56 -14.32 -7.40
C ASN A 258 5.08 -15.50 -8.24
N LEU A 259 4.31 -16.02 -9.19
CA LEU A 259 4.76 -17.02 -10.17
C LEU A 259 5.87 -16.48 -11.05
N ALA A 260 5.77 -15.22 -11.50
CA ALA A 260 6.83 -14.59 -12.27
C ALA A 260 8.09 -14.32 -11.44
N ARG A 261 7.92 -13.91 -10.17
CA ARG A 261 9.01 -13.81 -9.21
C ARG A 261 9.74 -15.14 -8.98
N ALA A 262 9.00 -16.25 -8.95
CA ALA A 262 9.53 -17.61 -8.82
C ALA A 262 10.10 -18.19 -10.14
N GLY A 263 10.02 -17.47 -11.26
CA GLY A 263 10.44 -17.96 -12.59
C GLY A 263 9.54 -19.04 -13.19
N LEU A 264 8.32 -19.22 -12.67
CA LEU A 264 7.31 -20.18 -13.14
C LEU A 264 6.35 -19.58 -14.18
N LEU A 265 6.43 -18.26 -14.41
CA LEU A 265 5.64 -17.50 -15.37
C LEU A 265 6.51 -16.40 -15.98
N ASP A 266 6.34 -16.07 -17.25
CA ASP A 266 7.06 -14.95 -17.87
C ASP A 266 6.45 -13.62 -17.42
N TYR A 267 7.27 -12.62 -17.09
CA TYR A 267 6.82 -11.32 -16.58
C TYR A 267 5.92 -10.54 -17.57
N SER A 268 5.96 -10.85 -18.87
CA SER A 268 4.99 -10.29 -19.84
C SER A 268 3.53 -10.59 -19.48
N VAL A 269 3.24 -11.72 -18.82
CA VAL A 269 1.87 -12.09 -18.41
C VAL A 269 1.34 -11.17 -17.31
N PRO A 270 1.93 -11.09 -16.09
CA PRO A 270 1.47 -10.15 -15.06
C PRO A 270 1.60 -8.69 -15.49
N MET A 271 2.59 -8.31 -16.31
CA MET A 271 2.68 -6.93 -16.81
C MET A 271 1.61 -6.61 -17.86
N ASN A 272 1.09 -7.59 -18.61
CA ASN A 272 -0.05 -7.37 -19.50
C ASN A 272 -1.38 -7.35 -18.73
N LEU A 273 -1.54 -8.20 -17.70
CA LEU A 273 -2.66 -8.17 -16.77
C LEU A 273 -2.71 -6.84 -16.00
N ALA A 274 -1.55 -6.33 -15.55
CA ALA A 274 -1.41 -5.05 -14.86
C ALA A 274 -1.99 -3.85 -15.63
N LYS A 275 -2.02 -3.89 -16.97
CA LYS A 275 -2.59 -2.79 -17.77
C LYS A 275 -4.08 -2.58 -17.51
N THR A 276 -4.81 -3.62 -17.08
CA THR A 276 -6.24 -3.52 -16.79
C THR A 276 -6.53 -2.92 -15.41
N LEU A 277 -5.52 -2.70 -14.57
CA LEU A 277 -5.71 -2.08 -13.24
C LEU A 277 -6.18 -0.63 -13.34
N GLY A 278 -5.88 0.09 -14.43
CA GLY A 278 -6.39 1.46 -14.60
C GLY A 278 -7.92 1.56 -14.63
N ASP A 279 -8.59 0.45 -14.99
CA ASP A 279 -10.06 0.32 -15.00
C ASP A 279 -10.60 -0.46 -13.79
N GLU A 280 -9.73 -0.83 -12.84
CA GLU A 280 -10.11 -1.51 -11.60
C GLU A 280 -10.53 -0.48 -10.54
N HIS A 281 -11.65 -0.74 -9.87
CA HIS A 281 -12.26 0.14 -8.89
C HIS A 281 -12.35 -0.48 -7.48
N GLU A 282 -12.03 -1.77 -7.35
CA GLU A 282 -12.11 -2.47 -6.08
C GLU A 282 -10.77 -2.54 -5.34
N TYR A 283 -10.85 -2.46 -4.01
CA TYR A 283 -9.69 -2.49 -3.11
C TYR A 283 -8.78 -3.69 -3.32
N LEU A 284 -9.33 -4.91 -3.25
CA LEU A 284 -8.53 -6.12 -3.09
C LEU A 284 -7.62 -6.44 -4.30
N PRO A 285 -8.05 -6.30 -5.58
CA PRO A 285 -7.18 -6.51 -6.73
C PRO A 285 -6.03 -5.49 -6.79
N TRP A 286 -6.32 -4.21 -6.53
CA TRP A 286 -5.30 -3.17 -6.37
C TRP A 286 -4.30 -3.51 -5.27
N ALA A 287 -4.80 -3.90 -4.09
CA ALA A 287 -3.98 -4.26 -2.94
C ALA A 287 -3.07 -5.47 -3.20
N SER A 288 -3.53 -6.42 -4.02
CA SER A 288 -2.76 -7.59 -4.47
C SER A 288 -1.66 -7.20 -5.46
N ALA A 289 -2.00 -6.40 -6.47
CA ALA A 289 -1.04 -5.95 -7.48
C ALA A 289 0.06 -5.04 -6.90
N LEU A 290 -0.31 -4.10 -6.03
CA LEU A 290 0.62 -3.17 -5.39
C LEU A 290 1.65 -3.89 -4.49
N GLN A 291 1.27 -5.01 -3.85
CA GLN A 291 2.24 -5.84 -3.11
C GLN A 291 3.31 -6.41 -4.05
N GLY A 292 2.93 -6.94 -5.22
CA GLY A 292 3.88 -7.46 -6.20
C GLY A 292 4.74 -6.36 -6.85
N PHE A 293 4.17 -5.19 -7.13
CA PHE A 293 4.95 -4.02 -7.58
C PHE A 293 5.95 -3.54 -6.52
N GLY A 294 5.60 -3.61 -5.23
CA GLY A 294 6.50 -3.27 -4.12
C GLY A 294 7.81 -4.06 -4.15
N TYR A 295 7.75 -5.36 -4.46
CA TYR A 295 8.95 -6.17 -4.69
C TYR A 295 9.77 -5.68 -5.89
N LEU A 296 9.11 -5.38 -7.02
CA LEU A 296 9.80 -4.88 -8.22
C LEU A 296 10.47 -3.51 -7.96
N PHE A 297 9.82 -2.60 -7.24
CA PHE A 297 10.42 -1.34 -6.81
C PHE A 297 11.64 -1.55 -5.90
N LEU A 298 11.55 -2.47 -4.93
CA LEU A 298 12.67 -2.81 -4.04
C LEU A 298 13.87 -3.35 -4.83
N MET A 299 13.64 -4.30 -5.74
CA MET A 299 14.72 -4.87 -6.57
C MET A 299 15.32 -3.84 -7.52
N LEU A 300 14.50 -3.05 -8.22
CA LEU A 300 14.99 -2.04 -9.17
C LEU A 300 15.71 -0.87 -8.48
N SER A 301 15.27 -0.43 -7.29
CA SER A 301 15.96 0.61 -6.51
C SER A 301 17.31 0.14 -5.93
N SER A 302 17.53 -1.18 -5.80
CA SER A 302 18.81 -1.74 -5.40
C SER A 302 19.85 -1.82 -6.54
N SER A 303 19.40 -1.75 -7.80
CA SER A 303 20.19 -2.01 -9.00
C SER A 303 21.34 -1.01 -9.22
N ARG A 304 22.40 -1.43 -9.95
CA ARG A 304 23.48 -0.53 -10.38
C ARG A 304 22.94 0.66 -11.17
N LEU A 305 22.02 0.41 -12.10
CA LEU A 305 21.44 1.45 -12.96
C LEU A 305 20.64 2.50 -12.15
N TYR A 306 19.97 2.11 -11.06
CA TYR A 306 19.37 3.09 -10.14
C TYR A 306 20.43 3.94 -9.41
N LYS A 307 21.58 3.36 -9.03
CA LYS A 307 22.71 4.13 -8.46
C LYS A 307 23.25 5.13 -9.48
N ASP A 308 23.34 4.76 -10.75
CA ASP A 308 23.80 5.63 -11.83
C ASP A 308 22.78 6.76 -12.13
N PHE A 309 21.47 6.44 -12.18
CA PHE A 309 20.39 7.44 -12.25
C PHE A 309 20.43 8.43 -11.09
N LYS A 310 20.67 7.94 -9.87
CA LYS A 310 20.82 8.76 -8.67
C LYS A 310 22.03 9.71 -8.78
N VAL A 311 23.15 9.26 -9.34
CA VAL A 311 24.33 10.12 -9.58
C VAL A 311 24.01 11.27 -10.55
N GLY A 312 23.26 11.02 -11.62
CA GLY A 312 22.81 12.07 -12.55
C GLY A 312 21.96 13.16 -11.89
N LEU A 313 21.06 12.79 -10.97
CA LEU A 313 20.28 13.76 -10.19
C LEU A 313 21.15 14.58 -9.20
N TYR A 314 22.21 14.01 -8.65
CA TYR A 314 23.15 14.74 -7.80
C TYR A 314 24.09 15.66 -8.60
N SER A 315 24.47 15.32 -9.83
CA SER A 315 25.26 16.23 -10.68
C SER A 315 24.49 17.49 -11.04
N ASP A 316 23.21 17.35 -11.44
CA ASP A 316 22.40 18.49 -11.86
C ASP A 316 22.06 19.42 -10.68
N THR A 317 21.99 18.88 -9.46
CA THR A 317 21.77 19.67 -8.23
C THR A 317 23.05 20.41 -7.77
N ILE A 318 24.25 19.98 -8.20
CA ILE A 318 25.53 20.62 -7.83
C ILE A 318 26.00 21.63 -8.90
N GLN A 319 25.55 21.53 -10.15
CA GLN A 319 25.84 22.55 -11.18
C GLN A 319 25.25 23.95 -10.88
N GLY A 320 24.34 24.07 -9.92
CA GLY A 320 23.79 25.36 -9.47
C GLY A 320 24.69 26.19 -8.54
N LEU A 321 25.84 25.66 -8.07
CA LEU A 321 26.61 26.31 -6.98
C LEU A 321 28.14 26.40 -7.14
N GLN A 322 28.73 26.04 -8.29
CA GLN A 322 30.16 26.25 -8.52
C GLN A 322 30.48 26.82 -9.91
N GLY A 323 30.53 28.15 -9.98
CA GLY A 323 31.29 28.85 -11.01
C GLY A 323 32.77 28.88 -10.64
N GLY A 324 33.62 28.24 -11.44
CA GLY A 324 35.07 28.22 -11.24
C GLY A 324 35.74 27.10 -12.04
N PRO A 325 36.60 27.41 -13.04
CA PRO A 325 37.22 26.38 -13.85
C PRO A 325 38.47 25.85 -13.15
N LEU A 326 38.50 24.54 -12.84
CA LEU A 326 39.68 23.67 -12.81
C LEU A 326 39.26 22.30 -12.26
N PHE A 327 39.22 21.28 -13.12
CA PHE A 327 39.80 19.95 -12.89
C PHE A 327 39.50 19.06 -14.11
N ARG A 328 40.51 18.87 -14.98
CA ARG A 328 40.53 17.74 -15.92
C ARG A 328 40.86 16.49 -15.12
N TYR A 329 40.13 15.39 -15.34
CA TYR A 329 40.68 14.06 -15.10
C TYR A 329 40.80 13.29 -16.41
N ASN A 330 41.96 12.65 -16.55
CA ASN A 330 42.43 12.03 -17.77
C ASN A 330 41.99 10.57 -17.83
N THR A 331 41.64 10.06 -19.02
CA THR A 331 41.31 8.64 -19.20
C THR A 331 42.59 7.81 -19.21
N GLY A 332 42.70 6.85 -18.28
CA GLY A 332 43.90 6.02 -18.08
C GLY A 332 43.55 4.59 -17.69
N THR A 333 43.80 3.67 -18.60
CA THR A 333 43.52 2.23 -18.52
C THR A 333 44.17 1.51 -17.33
N SER A 334 43.45 0.58 -16.68
CA SER A 334 44.00 -0.75 -16.36
C SER A 334 42.94 -1.76 -15.88
N ARG A 335 43.21 -3.02 -16.25
CA ARG A 335 42.41 -4.24 -16.13
C ARG A 335 41.85 -4.51 -14.73
N TRP A 336 40.59 -4.93 -14.66
CA TRP A 336 40.08 -5.87 -13.65
C TRP A 336 39.38 -7.03 -14.31
N ALA A 337 39.50 -8.22 -13.71
CA ALA A 337 39.24 -9.50 -14.36
C ALA A 337 37.75 -9.74 -14.69
N SER A 338 37.52 -10.39 -15.83
CA SER A 338 36.21 -10.86 -16.28
C SER A 338 35.73 -12.06 -15.45
N VAL A 339 34.95 -11.82 -14.41
CA VAL A 339 34.09 -12.85 -13.82
C VAL A 339 32.81 -12.92 -14.66
N GLN A 340 32.74 -13.91 -15.54
CA GLN A 340 31.54 -14.25 -16.31
C GLN A 340 30.49 -14.89 -15.38
N ILE A 341 29.68 -14.07 -14.72
CA ILE A 341 28.43 -14.55 -14.08
C ILE A 341 27.33 -14.47 -15.14
N GLN A 342 26.87 -15.62 -15.63
CA GLN A 342 25.73 -15.70 -16.54
C GLN A 342 24.44 -15.32 -15.83
N TYR A 343 24.05 -14.05 -15.93
CA TYR A 343 22.67 -13.66 -15.68
C TYR A 343 21.79 -14.25 -16.78
N ARG A 344 20.91 -15.21 -16.44
CA ARG A 344 19.86 -15.66 -17.37
C ARG A 344 18.85 -14.52 -17.59
N ASP A 345 18.57 -14.27 -18.86
CA ASP A 345 17.78 -13.16 -19.39
C ASP A 345 16.51 -12.80 -18.58
N PHE A 346 16.50 -11.59 -18.02
CA PHE A 346 15.27 -10.91 -17.59
C PHE A 346 14.62 -10.25 -18.82
N LYS A 347 13.68 -10.96 -19.47
CA LYS A 347 12.92 -10.42 -20.63
C LYS A 347 11.57 -9.88 -20.16
N VAL A 348 11.45 -8.55 -20.10
CA VAL A 348 10.16 -7.87 -19.99
C VAL A 348 9.77 -7.38 -21.37
N GLY A 349 9.07 -8.22 -22.12
CA GLY A 349 8.56 -7.87 -23.45
C GLY A 349 7.34 -6.94 -23.36
N LEU A 350 7.55 -5.64 -23.55
CA LEU A 350 6.48 -4.72 -23.95
C LEU A 350 6.50 -4.60 -25.47
N CYS A 351 5.39 -4.99 -26.12
CA CYS A 351 5.27 -4.92 -27.57
C CYS A 351 5.31 -3.47 -28.08
N SER A 352 6.11 -3.24 -29.12
CA SER A 352 5.91 -2.14 -30.07
C SER A 352 6.18 -2.67 -31.47
N ASP A 353 5.22 -2.52 -32.38
CA ASP A 353 5.42 -2.83 -33.80
C ASP A 353 6.40 -1.83 -34.42
N ALA A 354 7.67 -2.23 -34.56
CA ALA A 354 8.67 -1.47 -35.34
C ALA A 354 9.86 -2.33 -35.81
N ILE A 355 9.96 -2.47 -37.13
CA ILE A 355 11.19 -2.70 -37.92
C ILE A 355 11.86 -4.08 -37.76
N GLN A 356 11.70 -4.92 -38.80
CA GLN A 356 12.59 -6.03 -39.09
C GLN A 356 13.98 -5.49 -39.52
N GLY A 357 15.04 -5.86 -38.80
CA GLY A 357 16.42 -5.56 -39.17
C GLY A 357 17.38 -6.58 -38.54
N PRO A 358 18.29 -7.23 -39.31
CA PRO A 358 19.06 -8.37 -38.81
C PRO A 358 20.38 -7.94 -38.11
N GLN A 359 20.32 -7.03 -37.13
CA GLN A 359 21.45 -6.78 -36.21
C GLN A 359 20.97 -6.42 -34.79
N GLY A 360 21.44 -7.20 -33.80
CA GLY A 360 21.47 -6.81 -32.37
C GLY A 360 20.13 -6.72 -31.65
N TRP A 361 19.71 -7.80 -30.99
CA TRP A 361 18.62 -7.77 -30.00
C TRP A 361 19.07 -7.03 -28.73
N ALA A 362 18.98 -5.70 -28.73
CA ALA A 362 19.21 -4.90 -27.53
C ALA A 362 18.06 -5.13 -26.54
N SER A 363 18.35 -5.82 -25.43
CA SER A 363 17.37 -6.09 -24.38
C SER A 363 16.98 -4.81 -23.64
N VAL A 364 15.74 -4.35 -23.82
CA VAL A 364 15.18 -3.24 -23.04
C VAL A 364 14.93 -3.73 -21.60
N GLN A 365 15.82 -3.36 -20.68
CA GLN A 365 15.62 -3.61 -19.25
C GLN A 365 14.72 -2.53 -18.66
N MET A 366 13.60 -2.92 -18.06
CA MET A 366 12.69 -2.02 -17.34
C MET A 366 13.43 -1.33 -16.18
N GLN A 367 13.50 0.01 -16.20
CA GLN A 367 14.17 0.78 -15.15
C GLN A 367 13.19 1.14 -14.03
N TYR A 368 13.72 1.53 -12.87
CA TYR A 368 12.91 2.06 -11.75
C TYR A 368 12.04 3.24 -12.17
N ARG A 369 12.57 4.12 -13.06
CA ARG A 369 11.83 5.25 -13.63
C ARG A 369 10.64 4.80 -14.48
N ASP A 370 10.81 3.74 -15.27
CA ASP A 370 9.77 3.24 -16.19
C ASP A 370 8.65 2.57 -15.39
N LEU A 371 9.00 1.72 -14.42
CA LEU A 371 8.02 1.11 -13.51
C LEU A 371 7.28 2.18 -12.70
N LYS A 372 7.99 3.22 -12.22
CA LYS A 372 7.36 4.35 -11.53
C LYS A 372 6.35 5.07 -12.43
N GLY A 373 6.73 5.37 -13.68
CA GLY A 373 5.83 6.00 -14.66
C GLY A 373 4.62 5.14 -14.98
N PHE A 374 4.83 3.84 -15.19
CA PHE A 374 3.77 2.86 -15.43
C PHE A 374 2.76 2.81 -14.28
N VAL A 375 3.22 2.56 -13.04
CA VAL A 375 2.33 2.47 -11.89
C VAL A 375 1.63 3.80 -11.60
N LEU A 376 2.29 4.95 -11.79
CA LEU A 376 1.63 6.26 -11.71
C LEU A 376 0.49 6.39 -12.73
N SER A 377 0.71 6.01 -13.99
CA SER A 377 -0.34 6.09 -15.02
C SER A 377 -1.56 5.18 -14.75
N LEU A 378 -1.35 4.06 -14.05
CA LEU A 378 -2.45 3.22 -13.58
C LEU A 378 -3.21 3.86 -12.40
N LEU A 379 -2.52 4.65 -11.56
CA LEU A 379 -3.09 5.28 -10.36
C LEU A 379 -3.90 6.56 -10.66
N GLU A 380 -3.79 7.15 -11.86
CA GLU A 380 -4.51 8.39 -12.23
C GLU A 380 -6.04 8.24 -12.05
N ARG A 381 -6.66 7.26 -12.70
CA ARG A 381 -8.12 7.02 -12.64
C ARG A 381 -8.65 6.73 -11.23
N PRO A 382 -8.08 5.82 -10.41
CA PRO A 382 -8.58 5.61 -9.04
C PRO A 382 -8.30 6.82 -8.15
N PHE A 383 -7.21 7.58 -8.36
CA PHE A 383 -6.95 8.81 -7.62
C PHE A 383 -8.00 9.90 -7.93
N GLU A 384 -8.37 10.08 -9.20
CA GLU A 384 -9.46 10.98 -9.61
C GLU A 384 -10.82 10.53 -9.07
N THR A 385 -11.13 9.24 -9.17
CA THR A 385 -12.44 8.66 -8.81
C THR A 385 -12.69 8.69 -7.30
N LEU A 386 -11.71 8.23 -6.52
CA LEU A 386 -11.78 8.32 -5.07
C LEU A 386 -11.64 9.78 -4.64
N GLY A 387 -10.58 10.46 -5.06
CA GLY A 387 -10.17 11.81 -4.65
C GLY A 387 -9.25 11.83 -3.42
N PHE A 388 -8.78 13.01 -3.02
CA PHE A 388 -7.99 13.14 -1.78
C PHE A 388 -8.85 13.07 -0.52
N GLU A 389 -10.05 13.65 -0.53
CA GLU A 389 -10.92 13.77 0.63
C GLU A 389 -11.93 12.62 0.73
N GLU A 390 -12.20 12.19 1.97
CA GLU A 390 -13.27 11.26 2.30
C GLU A 390 -14.64 11.87 2.00
N LYS A 391 -15.53 11.08 1.41
CA LYS A 391 -16.92 11.47 1.12
C LYS A 391 -17.82 10.89 2.20
N THR A 392 -18.92 11.56 2.53
CA THR A 392 -19.91 11.05 3.51
C THR A 392 -20.63 9.78 3.05
N SER A 393 -20.49 9.42 1.78
CA SER A 393 -21.00 8.20 1.15
C SER A 393 -19.98 7.06 1.08
N ASP A 394 -18.72 7.29 1.47
CA ASP A 394 -17.67 6.25 1.41
C ASP A 394 -17.99 5.13 2.40
N SER A 395 -17.95 3.88 1.93
CA SER A 395 -17.96 2.70 2.79
C SER A 395 -16.59 2.50 3.47
N GLN A 396 -16.52 1.59 4.44
CA GLN A 396 -15.25 1.22 5.07
C GLN A 396 -14.21 0.69 4.05
N ILE A 397 -14.66 0.05 2.97
CA ILE A 397 -13.75 -0.44 1.91
C ILE A 397 -13.29 0.73 1.02
N ASP A 398 -14.16 1.70 0.72
CA ASP A 398 -13.77 2.90 -0.05
C ASP A 398 -12.74 3.75 0.71
N ILE A 399 -12.91 3.88 2.03
CA ILE A 399 -11.94 4.53 2.92
C ILE A 399 -10.59 3.81 2.87
N VAL A 400 -10.57 2.48 3.01
CA VAL A 400 -9.31 1.70 2.99
C VAL A 400 -8.66 1.72 1.60
N HIS A 401 -9.45 1.68 0.53
CA HIS A 401 -8.95 1.82 -0.84
C HIS A 401 -8.36 3.21 -1.10
N ARG A 402 -9.03 4.27 -0.64
CA ARG A 402 -8.54 5.65 -0.65
C ARG A 402 -7.21 5.79 0.07
N ILE A 403 -7.06 5.26 1.29
CA ILE A 403 -5.79 5.27 2.02
C ILE A 403 -4.69 4.65 1.15
N GLN A 404 -4.91 3.45 0.62
CA GLN A 404 -3.95 2.74 -0.21
C GLN A 404 -3.54 3.50 -1.49
N ILE A 405 -4.52 4.05 -2.21
CA ILE A 405 -4.25 4.80 -3.45
C ILE A 405 -3.49 6.10 -3.12
N LEU A 406 -3.85 6.80 -2.04
CA LEU A 406 -3.13 8.00 -1.58
C LEU A 406 -1.71 7.67 -1.10
N GLU A 407 -1.51 6.59 -0.33
CA GLU A 407 -0.19 6.11 0.07
C GLU A 407 0.69 5.86 -1.14
N ASN A 408 0.22 5.10 -2.13
CA ASN A 408 1.01 4.76 -3.30
C ASN A 408 1.26 5.97 -4.21
N ALA A 409 0.24 6.79 -4.46
CA ALA A 409 0.38 8.03 -5.23
C ALA A 409 1.40 8.98 -4.60
N CYS A 410 1.27 9.30 -3.30
CA CYS A 410 2.20 10.19 -2.60
C CYS A 410 3.60 9.55 -2.42
N ASN A 411 3.71 8.23 -2.25
CA ASN A 411 5.00 7.54 -2.20
C ASN A 411 5.74 7.63 -3.54
N LEU A 412 5.02 7.51 -4.66
CA LEU A 412 5.54 7.73 -6.01
C LEU A 412 5.59 9.22 -6.42
N ASP A 413 5.48 10.16 -5.48
CA ASP A 413 5.56 11.61 -5.72
C ASP A 413 4.51 12.15 -6.74
N HIS A 414 3.29 11.58 -6.77
CA HIS A 414 2.18 12.08 -7.61
C HIS A 414 1.89 13.56 -7.30
N PRO A 415 1.92 14.48 -8.31
CA PRO A 415 1.93 15.92 -8.07
C PRO A 415 0.77 16.43 -7.20
N GLU A 416 -0.45 15.97 -7.48
CA GLU A 416 -1.65 16.40 -6.75
C GLU A 416 -1.76 15.79 -5.35
N CYS A 417 -1.24 14.57 -5.16
CA CYS A 417 -1.19 13.94 -3.84
C CYS A 417 -0.23 14.70 -2.93
N VAL A 418 0.98 14.97 -3.44
CA VAL A 418 2.02 15.71 -2.71
C VAL A 418 1.57 17.14 -2.40
N SER A 419 1.00 17.86 -3.36
CA SER A 419 0.55 19.24 -3.15
C SER A 419 -0.58 19.32 -2.11
N SER A 420 -1.56 18.41 -2.18
CA SER A 420 -2.68 18.32 -1.22
C SER A 420 -2.21 17.97 0.20
N ALA A 421 -1.34 16.96 0.34
CA ALA A 421 -0.78 16.56 1.62
C ALA A 421 0.06 17.68 2.26
N VAL A 422 0.97 18.30 1.50
CA VAL A 422 1.80 19.41 1.98
C VAL A 422 0.95 20.63 2.34
N ALA A 423 -0.10 20.94 1.57
CA ALA A 423 -1.01 22.04 1.88
C ALA A 423 -1.78 21.82 3.19
N LYS A 424 -2.35 20.63 3.40
CA LYS A 424 -3.03 20.25 4.67
C LYS A 424 -2.09 20.33 5.86
N TYR A 425 -0.89 19.77 5.76
CA TYR A 425 0.09 19.79 6.85
C TYR A 425 0.53 21.23 7.19
N ARG A 426 0.79 22.07 6.19
CA ARG A 426 1.11 23.49 6.40
C ARG A 426 -0.03 24.26 7.04
N TRP A 427 -1.29 23.96 6.68
CA TRP A 427 -2.43 24.57 7.36
C TRP A 427 -2.50 24.15 8.83
N TRP A 428 -2.25 22.87 9.13
CA TRP A 428 -2.17 22.38 10.51
C TRP A 428 -1.03 23.04 11.29
N MET A 429 0.17 23.19 10.72
CA MET A 429 1.29 23.93 11.33
C MET A 429 0.91 25.37 11.70
N ASN A 430 0.08 26.03 10.87
CA ASN A 430 -0.39 27.39 11.11
C ASN A 430 -1.54 27.45 12.15
N ARG A 431 -2.27 26.36 12.37
CA ARG A 431 -3.38 26.26 13.34
C ARG A 431 -3.42 24.87 14.01
N PRO A 432 -2.51 24.59 14.96
CA PRO A 432 -2.36 23.24 15.53
C PRO A 432 -3.62 22.72 16.22
N SER A 433 -4.37 23.62 16.87
CA SER A 433 -5.63 23.36 17.58
C SER A 433 -6.74 22.74 16.73
N ASN A 434 -6.65 22.82 15.40
CA ASN A 434 -7.70 22.37 14.50
C ASN A 434 -7.57 20.91 14.06
N ASN A 435 -6.46 20.25 14.38
CA ASN A 435 -6.33 18.79 14.29
C ASN A 435 -5.93 18.23 15.68
N PRO A 436 -6.86 18.21 16.65
CA PRO A 436 -6.57 17.63 17.96
C PRO A 436 -6.36 16.11 17.84
N ALA A 437 -5.49 15.57 18.70
CA ALA A 437 -5.23 14.13 18.76
C ALA A 437 -6.48 13.30 19.10
N VAL A 438 -7.42 13.87 19.87
CA VAL A 438 -8.77 13.31 20.10
C VAL A 438 -9.82 14.17 19.40
N PRO A 439 -10.63 13.62 18.48
CA PRO A 439 -11.77 14.31 17.90
C PRO A 439 -12.77 14.75 18.97
N LYS A 440 -13.32 15.98 18.87
CA LYS A 440 -14.26 16.53 19.88
C LYS A 440 -15.47 15.63 20.18
N LYS A 441 -15.92 14.80 19.22
CA LYS A 441 -17.05 13.86 19.37
C LYS A 441 -16.79 12.66 20.29
N LEU A 442 -15.54 12.39 20.68
CA LEU A 442 -15.16 11.27 21.57
C LEU A 442 -14.77 11.72 22.99
N ARG A 443 -14.94 13.00 23.31
CA ARG A 443 -14.95 13.44 24.71
C ARG A 443 -16.28 12.98 25.32
N PRO A 444 -16.29 12.25 26.46
CA PRO A 444 -17.51 12.07 27.22
C PRO A 444 -18.11 13.46 27.53
N PRO A 445 -19.44 13.64 27.50
CA PRO A 445 -20.03 14.83 28.08
C PRO A 445 -19.66 14.84 29.57
N HIS A 446 -19.02 15.92 30.03
CA HIS A 446 -18.92 16.16 31.46
C HIS A 446 -20.35 16.27 32.01
N PRO A 447 -20.69 15.58 33.11
CA PRO A 447 -21.89 15.92 33.86
C PRO A 447 -21.72 17.34 34.39
N GLU A 448 -22.59 18.27 33.96
CA GLU A 448 -22.67 19.58 34.57
C GLU A 448 -23.18 19.42 36.02
N GLY A 449 -22.46 19.95 37.00
CA GLY A 449 -22.95 20.03 38.39
C GLY A 449 -22.23 19.18 39.45
N TRP A 450 -20.95 18.83 39.27
CA TRP A 450 -20.09 18.42 40.39
C TRP A 450 -18.89 19.38 40.47
N ASP A 451 -18.88 20.23 41.49
CA ASP A 451 -17.70 20.95 41.92
C ASP A 451 -16.67 19.93 42.46
N ASP A 452 -15.43 20.02 42.00
CA ASP A 452 -14.35 19.09 42.35
C ASP A 452 -13.31 19.80 43.25
N PRO A 453 -13.30 19.52 44.57
CA PRO A 453 -12.38 20.14 45.51
C PRO A 453 -11.23 19.19 45.87
N ASP A 454 -10.30 18.91 44.96
CA ASP A 454 -8.92 18.60 45.38
C ASP A 454 -7.83 18.83 44.31
N GLN A 455 -7.07 19.92 44.48
CA GLN A 455 -5.69 20.01 43.98
C GLN A 455 -4.71 19.70 45.11
N SER A 456 -4.52 18.41 45.40
CA SER A 456 -3.36 17.87 46.10
C SER A 456 -3.23 16.39 45.71
N GLY A 457 -2.07 15.76 45.55
CA GLY A 457 -0.66 16.09 45.72
C GLY A 457 0.10 14.77 45.50
N TYR A 458 1.13 14.76 44.66
CA TYR A 458 1.88 13.53 44.34
C TYR A 458 2.57 12.94 45.58
N LEU A 459 2.20 11.72 46.01
CA LEU A 459 3.05 10.89 46.89
C LEU A 459 2.89 9.38 46.64
N GLY A 460 4.03 8.71 46.42
CA GLY A 460 4.33 7.43 47.11
C GLY A 460 3.87 6.12 46.47
N ARG A 461 4.85 5.34 45.98
CA ARG A 461 4.73 3.90 45.69
C ARG A 461 4.32 3.10 46.94
N ARG A 462 3.68 1.94 46.75
CA ARG A 462 4.09 0.68 47.44
C ARG A 462 3.59 -0.59 46.74
N GLU A 463 4.22 -1.71 47.10
CA GLU A 463 4.14 -2.99 46.38
C GLU A 463 2.86 -3.80 46.63
N LEU A 464 2.58 -4.72 45.70
CA LEU A 464 1.58 -5.78 45.86
C LEU A 464 2.14 -6.92 46.73
N THR A 465 1.46 -7.23 47.84
CA THR A 465 1.47 -8.58 48.46
C THR A 465 0.04 -8.96 48.92
N PRO A 466 -0.29 -10.27 48.97
CA PRO A 466 -1.68 -10.77 49.05
C PRO A 466 -2.25 -10.84 50.49
N PRO A 467 -3.56 -11.13 50.67
CA PRO A 467 -4.34 -10.60 51.80
C PRO A 467 -4.46 -11.54 53.02
N HIS A 468 -4.62 -10.95 54.21
CA HIS A 468 -5.26 -11.62 55.36
C HIS A 468 -6.06 -10.67 56.26
N PHE A 469 -7.37 -10.94 56.33
CA PHE A 469 -8.26 -11.01 57.50
C PHE A 469 -8.20 -9.99 58.68
N GLN A 470 -9.42 -9.59 59.10
CA GLN A 470 -9.81 -9.01 60.41
C GLN A 470 -9.42 -7.52 60.67
N SER A 471 -10.21 -6.70 61.36
CA SER A 471 -11.57 -6.85 61.91
C SER A 471 -12.24 -5.49 62.14
N LEU A 472 -13.58 -5.43 62.06
CA LEU A 472 -14.38 -4.25 62.41
C LEU A 472 -14.65 -4.16 63.93
N THR A 473 -14.04 -3.16 64.58
CA THR A 473 -14.50 -2.45 65.79
C THR A 473 -13.71 -1.13 65.83
N GLY A 474 -14.24 0.07 65.99
CA GLY A 474 -15.57 0.51 66.47
C GLY A 474 -15.36 1.58 67.56
N TRP A 475 -16.28 2.56 67.67
CA TRP A 475 -16.33 3.59 68.74
C TRP A 475 -15.22 4.69 68.67
N THR A 476 -15.42 5.97 69.03
CA THR A 476 -16.63 6.78 69.36
C THR A 476 -16.30 8.30 69.38
N ASN A 477 -17.36 9.12 69.24
CA ASN A 477 -17.62 10.39 69.96
C ASN A 477 -16.86 11.71 69.70
N THR A 478 -17.70 12.76 69.53
CA THR A 478 -17.60 14.15 70.06
C THR A 478 -16.45 15.08 69.60
N GLY A 479 -16.66 16.39 69.41
CA GLY A 479 -17.89 17.20 69.46
C GLY A 479 -17.63 18.67 69.84
N GLY A 480 -18.33 19.62 69.20
CA GLY A 480 -18.33 21.07 69.52
C GLY A 480 -17.04 21.84 69.17
N SER A 481 -16.99 23.18 69.15
CA SER A 481 -18.05 24.22 69.11
C SER A 481 -17.43 25.64 69.02
N CYS A 482 -18.26 26.67 68.77
CA CYS A 482 -18.05 28.12 69.04
C CYS A 482 -17.55 29.07 67.91
N LEU A 483 -18.16 30.27 67.92
CA LEU A 483 -18.07 31.47 67.05
C LEU A 483 -17.35 32.64 67.80
N PRO A 484 -17.47 33.94 67.41
CA PRO A 484 -17.01 34.70 66.21
C PRO A 484 -15.98 35.80 66.67
N PRO A 485 -16.10 37.15 66.50
CA PRO A 485 -16.54 38.08 65.42
C PRO A 485 -15.49 39.20 65.08
N ILE A 486 -15.90 40.28 64.34
CA ILE A 486 -15.24 41.63 64.17
C ILE A 486 -13.98 41.62 63.26
N GLN A 487 -13.68 42.54 62.31
CA GLN A 487 -14.30 43.69 61.56
C GLN A 487 -13.52 43.83 60.21
N GLY A 488 -13.75 44.73 59.23
CA GLY A 488 -14.72 45.82 59.00
C GLY A 488 -14.07 47.05 58.28
N GLY A 489 -14.58 47.51 57.13
CA GLY A 489 -14.06 48.70 56.41
C GLY A 489 -14.60 48.90 54.96
N ASP A 490 -15.25 50.04 54.69
CA ASP A 490 -16.01 50.35 53.45
C ASP A 490 -15.19 50.84 52.23
N ARG A 491 -15.72 50.60 51.01
CA ARG A 491 -16.30 51.67 50.14
C ARG A 491 -16.95 51.16 48.82
N SER A 492 -18.23 51.52 48.70
CA SER A 492 -19.14 51.71 47.54
C SER A 492 -18.51 52.37 46.27
N CYS A 493 -19.09 52.42 45.05
CA CYS A 493 -20.36 52.03 44.38
C CYS A 493 -20.12 52.20 42.84
N LEU A 494 -20.79 51.60 41.82
CA LEU A 494 -22.20 51.68 41.38
C LEU A 494 -22.41 50.84 40.06
N LEU A 495 -23.67 50.52 39.73
CA LEU A 495 -24.23 49.91 38.49
C LEU A 495 -25.35 50.86 37.94
N PRO A 496 -26.23 50.57 36.93
CA PRO A 496 -26.29 49.56 35.83
C PRO A 496 -26.75 50.11 34.42
N LEU A 497 -26.84 49.19 33.44
CA LEU A 497 -27.77 49.00 32.28
C LEU A 497 -28.84 50.05 31.84
N THR A 498 -29.02 50.21 30.52
CA THR A 498 -30.25 50.11 29.64
C THR A 498 -29.84 50.40 28.16
N GLU A 499 -30.60 50.23 27.08
CA GLU A 499 -31.48 49.20 26.50
C GLU A 499 -31.76 49.62 25.00
N ALA A 500 -32.20 48.68 24.15
CA ALA A 500 -32.54 48.71 22.71
C ALA A 500 -32.90 50.02 21.92
N THR A 501 -32.60 50.06 20.59
CA THR A 501 -33.62 49.94 19.50
C THR A 501 -33.11 49.98 18.03
N LEU A 502 -33.72 49.14 17.17
CA LEU A 502 -34.11 49.28 15.74
C LEU A 502 -33.10 49.55 14.57
N ARG A 503 -33.38 48.86 13.44
CA ARG A 503 -32.83 49.04 12.06
C ARG A 503 -33.76 49.98 11.24
N PRO A 504 -33.71 50.10 9.88
CA PRO A 504 -32.66 49.79 8.87
C PRO A 504 -32.33 50.99 7.94
N TRP A 505 -31.63 50.79 6.81
CA TRP A 505 -32.07 51.09 5.42
C TRP A 505 -30.92 50.79 4.41
N VAL A 506 -31.23 50.78 3.12
CA VAL A 506 -30.41 50.21 2.00
C VAL A 506 -29.89 51.32 1.07
N TRP A 507 -28.82 51.09 0.29
CA TRP A 507 -28.73 51.25 -1.19
C TRP A 507 -27.28 51.32 -1.73
N GLU A 508 -27.19 51.26 -3.06
CA GLU A 508 -26.07 50.77 -3.88
C GLU A 508 -25.34 51.85 -4.72
N TRP A 509 -24.08 51.55 -5.08
CA TRP A 509 -23.35 51.86 -6.34
C TRP A 509 -23.13 53.30 -6.84
N GLY A 510 -21.97 53.54 -7.47
CA GLY A 510 -21.87 54.44 -8.63
C GLY A 510 -20.52 55.15 -8.87
N TYR A 511 -19.78 54.71 -9.91
CA TYR A 511 -18.90 55.45 -10.86
C TYR A 511 -18.23 56.81 -10.43
N ALA A 512 -16.96 57.10 -10.73
CA ALA A 512 -16.41 57.28 -12.09
C ALA A 512 -14.88 57.55 -12.11
N HIS A 513 -14.30 57.64 -13.32
CA HIS A 513 -12.86 57.75 -13.62
C HIS A 513 -12.36 59.18 -13.94
N CYS A 514 -11.02 59.32 -13.97
CA CYS A 514 -10.16 60.16 -14.85
C CYS A 514 -9.43 61.39 -14.26
N ALA A 515 -8.08 61.33 -14.28
CA ALA A 515 -7.18 62.37 -14.78
C ALA A 515 -5.73 61.81 -14.92
N TRP A 516 -4.86 62.49 -15.68
CA TRP A 516 -3.50 62.06 -16.08
C TRP A 516 -2.52 63.25 -15.99
N GLU A 517 -1.21 63.02 -16.22
CA GLU A 517 -0.04 63.96 -16.17
C GLU A 517 0.80 63.95 -14.86
N SER A 518 2.10 64.31 -14.84
CA SER A 518 3.22 64.01 -15.77
C SER A 518 4.59 64.24 -15.06
N ASN A 519 5.67 63.61 -15.53
CA ASN A 519 7.11 63.91 -15.31
C ASN A 519 7.72 64.14 -13.89
N SER A 520 8.49 63.14 -13.42
CA SER A 520 9.98 63.16 -13.22
C SER A 520 10.72 64.35 -12.54
N PRO A 521 11.92 64.13 -11.94
CA PRO A 521 12.48 62.94 -11.24
C PRO A 521 13.35 63.28 -9.97
N LEU A 522 14.01 62.26 -9.38
CA LEU A 522 15.15 62.33 -8.41
C LEU A 522 14.82 62.87 -6.99
N LEU A 523 15.41 62.41 -5.87
CA LEU A 523 16.14 61.17 -5.49
C LEU A 523 16.21 61.13 -3.93
N VAL A 524 16.73 60.03 -3.35
CA VAL A 524 17.20 59.86 -1.94
C VAL A 524 16.16 59.48 -0.84
N ASN A 525 16.05 58.15 -0.64
CA ASN A 525 16.33 57.43 0.62
C ASN A 525 15.44 57.68 1.87
N MET A 526 14.72 56.65 2.35
CA MET A 526 15.07 55.87 3.56
C MET A 526 14.06 54.74 3.86
N SER A 527 14.56 53.65 4.45
CA SER A 527 13.93 52.69 5.38
C SER A 527 12.46 52.19 5.20
N GLY A 528 12.30 50.86 5.24
CA GLY A 528 11.12 50.21 5.84
C GLY A 528 10.17 49.48 4.87
N ASP A 529 9.89 48.22 5.21
CA ASP A 529 8.71 47.40 4.87
C ASP A 529 7.96 47.59 3.53
N ALA A 530 7.99 46.56 2.67
CA ALA A 530 6.76 45.99 2.07
C ALA A 530 7.01 44.71 1.25
N HIS A 531 5.94 43.91 1.19
CA HIS A 531 5.70 42.77 0.31
C HIS A 531 6.16 42.93 -1.16
N VAL A 532 6.67 41.85 -1.75
CA VAL A 532 6.66 41.63 -3.21
C VAL A 532 6.05 40.28 -3.55
N LEU A 533 4.93 40.31 -4.28
CA LEU A 533 4.34 39.16 -4.97
C LEU A 533 5.22 38.81 -6.18
N ALA A 534 5.66 37.55 -6.28
CA ALA A 534 6.36 37.07 -7.47
C ALA A 534 5.38 36.78 -8.61
N HIS A 535 5.48 37.52 -9.71
CA HIS A 535 4.79 37.20 -10.95
C HIS A 535 5.33 35.90 -11.57
N VAL A 536 4.43 34.98 -11.92
CA VAL A 536 4.75 33.77 -12.68
C VAL A 536 4.75 34.09 -14.18
N LEU A 537 5.88 33.84 -14.85
CA LEU A 537 5.99 33.88 -16.31
C LEU A 537 5.51 32.55 -16.90
N LEU A 538 4.33 32.55 -17.53
CA LEU A 538 3.84 31.43 -18.35
C LEU A 538 4.38 31.54 -19.78
N THR A 539 5.30 30.65 -20.14
CA THR A 539 5.76 30.45 -21.53
C THR A 539 4.91 29.39 -22.23
N VAL A 540 3.98 29.82 -23.09
CA VAL A 540 3.19 28.91 -23.93
C VAL A 540 4.01 28.55 -25.19
N ARG A 541 4.43 27.28 -25.30
CA ARG A 541 4.90 26.70 -26.56
C ARG A 541 3.70 26.19 -27.35
N VAL A 542 3.41 26.82 -28.49
CA VAL A 542 2.48 26.27 -29.48
C VAL A 542 3.26 25.30 -30.38
N SER A 543 2.89 24.02 -30.32
CA SER A 543 3.33 23.01 -31.30
C SER A 543 2.32 22.97 -32.45
N THR A 544 2.76 23.23 -33.67
CA THR A 544 1.96 23.03 -34.89
C THR A 544 2.29 21.68 -35.50
N GLY A 545 1.28 20.84 -35.72
CA GLY A 545 1.48 19.52 -36.32
C GLY A 545 0.19 18.88 -36.84
N GLY A 546 0.08 18.77 -38.17
CA GLY A 546 -0.78 17.80 -38.83
C GLY A 546 -2.16 18.27 -39.29
N LEU A 547 -2.26 18.66 -40.56
CA LEU A 547 -3.39 18.28 -41.42
C LEU A 547 -2.93 18.24 -42.90
N ASN A 548 -3.53 17.35 -43.68
CA ASN A 548 -2.91 16.77 -44.87
C ASN A 548 -3.14 17.55 -46.17
N GLN A 549 -2.21 17.32 -47.12
CA GLN A 549 -2.37 17.27 -48.58
C GLN A 549 -3.38 18.24 -49.25
N LEU A 550 -2.85 19.13 -50.10
CA LEU A 550 -3.17 19.11 -51.54
C LEU A 550 -2.12 19.89 -52.35
N THR A 551 -2.05 19.61 -53.64
CA THR A 551 -0.98 19.97 -54.58
C THR A 551 -0.90 21.46 -54.95
N ALA A 552 0.33 21.98 -55.12
CA ALA A 552 0.60 23.23 -55.83
C ALA A 552 1.55 22.99 -57.02
N GLN A 553 1.21 23.53 -58.19
CA GLN A 553 2.02 23.45 -59.41
C GLN A 553 3.22 24.41 -59.38
N MET A 554 4.22 24.12 -60.22
CA MET A 554 5.48 24.86 -60.31
C MET A 554 5.34 26.26 -60.93
N ALA A 555 5.99 27.26 -60.33
CA ALA A 555 6.74 28.28 -61.09
C ALA A 555 7.84 28.94 -60.22
N LYS A 556 9.02 29.10 -60.82
CA LYS A 556 10.27 29.76 -60.33
C LYS A 556 10.31 31.22 -60.86
N PRO A 557 11.37 32.05 -60.59
CA PRO A 557 12.25 32.20 -59.42
C PRO A 557 12.60 33.71 -59.10
N ARG A 558 13.62 33.93 -58.23
CA ARG A 558 14.43 35.17 -58.03
C ARG A 558 13.72 36.34 -57.30
N THR A 559 14.36 37.18 -56.48
CA THR A 559 15.78 37.45 -56.11
C THR A 559 15.96 37.65 -54.59
N SER A 560 17.22 37.73 -54.11
CA SER A 560 17.61 38.31 -52.81
C SER A 560 18.38 39.64 -53.04
N PRO A 561 18.93 40.38 -52.04
CA PRO A 561 18.87 40.23 -50.56
C PRO A 561 18.67 41.56 -49.76
N ARG A 562 18.78 41.45 -48.41
CA ARG A 562 19.16 42.46 -47.37
C ARG A 562 18.07 43.12 -46.50
N CYS A 563 18.17 42.79 -45.21
CA CYS A 563 18.15 43.65 -44.00
C CYS A 563 17.24 44.88 -43.92
N GLN A 564 16.37 44.90 -42.89
CA GLN A 564 16.54 45.77 -41.70
C GLN A 564 15.65 45.35 -40.51
N ARG A 565 15.90 45.92 -39.33
CA ARG A 565 15.28 45.55 -38.04
C ARG A 565 14.07 46.44 -37.69
N HIS A 566 13.18 45.88 -36.87
CA HIS A 566 12.22 46.53 -35.94
C HIS A 566 11.55 47.85 -36.34
N HIS A 567 10.21 47.85 -36.40
CA HIS A 567 9.41 48.56 -35.39
C HIS A 567 7.99 47.98 -35.28
N SER A 568 7.37 48.14 -34.12
CA SER A 568 6.07 47.55 -33.77
C SER A 568 4.88 48.33 -34.35
N SER A 569 3.86 47.62 -34.84
CA SER A 569 2.55 48.19 -35.15
C SER A 569 1.45 47.48 -34.37
N VAL A 570 0.73 48.22 -33.53
CA VAL A 570 -0.45 47.76 -32.80
C VAL A 570 -1.64 47.73 -33.74
N ILE A 571 -2.32 46.59 -33.86
CA ILE A 571 -3.62 46.50 -34.54
C ILE A 571 -4.72 46.33 -33.49
N LYS A 572 -5.60 47.32 -33.39
CA LYS A 572 -6.89 47.18 -32.71
C LYS A 572 -7.80 46.35 -33.62
N LEU A 573 -8.49 45.35 -33.06
CA LEU A 573 -9.64 44.73 -33.71
C LEU A 573 -10.88 44.90 -32.82
N THR A 574 -11.87 45.58 -33.38
CA THR A 574 -13.22 45.75 -32.84
C THR A 574 -14.03 44.47 -33.04
N ALA A 575 -14.86 44.12 -32.05
CA ALA A 575 -15.74 42.96 -32.15
C ALA A 575 -16.98 43.25 -33.00
N SER A 576 -17.31 42.34 -33.93
CA SER A 576 -18.63 42.25 -34.56
C SER A 576 -19.10 40.79 -34.60
N GLN A 577 -20.41 40.61 -34.44
CA GLN A 577 -21.07 39.39 -33.96
C GLN A 577 -21.14 38.23 -34.97
N SER A 578 -21.05 36.98 -34.49
CA SER A 578 -22.05 35.92 -34.79
C SER A 578 -21.97 34.77 -33.76
N PRO A 579 -23.06 34.02 -33.47
CA PRO A 579 -23.17 33.26 -32.23
C PRO A 579 -23.28 31.73 -32.42
N THR A 580 -22.15 31.02 -32.54
CA THR A 580 -22.14 29.53 -32.58
C THR A 580 -21.02 28.83 -31.79
N HIS A 581 -20.11 29.57 -31.13
CA HIS A 581 -18.95 28.99 -30.41
C HIS A 581 -19.08 28.97 -28.86
N PHE A 582 -20.29 28.98 -28.31
CA PHE A 582 -20.53 29.07 -26.86
C PHE A 582 -20.48 27.74 -26.07
N TRP A 583 -19.85 26.69 -26.61
CA TRP A 583 -19.65 25.39 -25.93
C TRP A 583 -18.18 24.94 -25.78
N ALA A 584 -17.21 25.80 -26.12
CA ALA A 584 -15.77 25.50 -25.98
C ALA A 584 -15.05 26.34 -24.90
N ALA A 585 -15.61 27.47 -24.46
CA ALA A 585 -14.95 28.42 -23.55
C ALA A 585 -15.47 28.38 -22.09
N SER A 586 -16.27 27.38 -21.71
CA SER A 586 -16.82 27.23 -20.36
C SER A 586 -16.13 26.17 -19.49
N ARG A 587 -15.09 25.49 -20.00
CA ARG A 587 -14.26 24.55 -19.21
C ARG A 587 -13.11 25.23 -18.44
N GLN A 588 -12.81 26.49 -18.71
CA GLN A 588 -11.68 27.22 -18.09
C GLN A 588 -12.12 28.29 -17.06
N ALA A 589 -13.34 28.13 -16.53
CA ALA A 589 -13.88 28.93 -15.43
C ALA A 589 -14.63 28.07 -14.40
N ARG A 590 -14.16 26.83 -14.19
CA ARG A 590 -14.45 26.03 -12.99
C ARG A 590 -13.20 25.87 -12.12
N ASP A 591 -12.50 26.98 -11.89
CA ASP A 591 -11.70 27.16 -10.68
C ASP A 591 -12.65 27.31 -9.47
N VAL A 592 -13.42 26.25 -9.20
CA VAL A 592 -13.62 25.87 -7.80
C VAL A 592 -12.23 25.48 -7.34
N VAL A 593 -11.49 26.45 -6.80
CA VAL A 593 -10.26 26.18 -6.06
C VAL A 593 -10.69 25.26 -4.93
N PHE A 594 -10.49 23.96 -5.13
CA PHE A 594 -10.80 22.93 -4.17
C PHE A 594 -9.78 23.08 -3.04
N ARG A 595 -10.06 24.03 -2.14
CA ARG A 595 -9.29 24.23 -0.92
C ARG A 595 -9.44 22.92 -0.15
N PRO A 596 -8.38 22.11 0.02
CA PRO A 596 -8.49 20.85 0.74
C PRO A 596 -9.09 21.14 2.11
N SER A 597 -9.89 20.22 2.62
CA SER A 597 -10.42 20.33 3.98
C SER A 597 -9.22 20.56 4.90
N PRO A 598 -9.22 21.67 5.65
CA PRO A 598 -8.05 22.03 6.45
C PRO A 598 -7.83 21.07 7.63
N VAL A 599 -8.87 20.30 7.96
CA VAL A 599 -8.80 19.19 8.91
C VAL A 599 -8.22 17.95 8.20
N ILE A 600 -7.30 17.28 8.88
CA ILE A 600 -6.68 16.03 8.45
C ILE A 600 -7.49 14.90 9.09
N SER A 601 -8.19 14.10 8.29
CA SER A 601 -8.92 12.94 8.81
C SER A 601 -7.94 11.95 9.44
N ALA A 602 -8.38 11.20 10.47
CA ALA A 602 -7.55 10.21 11.16
C ALA A 602 -6.90 9.23 10.17
N ASN A 603 -7.68 8.76 9.20
CA ASN A 603 -7.28 7.86 8.13
C ASN A 603 -6.24 8.48 7.16
N GLN A 604 -6.25 9.80 6.99
CA GLN A 604 -5.30 10.53 6.14
C GLN A 604 -3.99 10.88 6.87
N LYS A 605 -3.94 10.82 8.21
CA LYS A 605 -2.81 11.35 9.00
C LYS A 605 -1.47 10.77 8.57
N GLN A 606 -1.38 9.44 8.45
CA GLN A 606 -0.14 8.77 8.06
C GLN A 606 0.38 9.27 6.70
N VAL A 607 -0.48 9.33 5.68
CA VAL A 607 -0.12 9.86 4.35
C VAL A 607 0.31 11.32 4.43
N VAL A 608 -0.50 12.16 5.08
CA VAL A 608 -0.28 13.61 5.13
C VAL A 608 1.00 13.95 5.89
N TYR A 609 1.22 13.34 7.05
CA TYR A 609 2.40 13.60 7.89
C TYR A 609 3.67 13.08 7.21
N CYS A 610 3.67 11.82 6.76
CA CYS A 610 4.82 11.21 6.08
C CYS A 610 5.20 11.99 4.82
N THR A 611 4.23 12.36 3.97
CA THR A 611 4.48 13.12 2.73
C THR A 611 5.00 14.53 3.03
N ALA A 612 4.43 15.22 4.01
CA ALA A 612 4.89 16.56 4.37
C ALA A 612 6.31 16.56 4.97
N ILE A 613 6.67 15.53 5.76
CA ILE A 613 8.02 15.38 6.32
C ILE A 613 9.03 14.91 5.24
N LYS A 614 8.60 14.08 4.28
CA LYS A 614 9.39 13.64 3.12
C LYS A 614 9.76 14.78 2.18
N HIS A 615 8.86 15.74 1.97
CA HIS A 615 9.05 16.91 1.09
C HIS A 615 9.39 18.22 1.83
N GLY A 616 9.36 18.21 3.16
CA GLY A 616 9.70 19.34 4.03
C GLY A 616 11.16 19.32 4.50
N GLY A 617 11.46 20.22 5.44
CA GLY A 617 12.76 20.33 6.10
C GLY A 617 12.68 20.11 7.61
N LEU A 618 13.65 20.70 8.32
CA LEU A 618 13.71 20.63 9.78
C LEU A 618 12.47 21.24 10.44
N ARG A 619 11.90 22.31 9.87
CA ARG A 619 10.71 23.01 10.40
C ARG A 619 9.47 22.12 10.45
N GLU A 620 9.20 21.37 9.39
CA GLU A 620 8.09 20.41 9.33
C GLU A 620 8.31 19.25 10.32
N TRP A 621 9.55 18.78 10.44
CA TRP A 621 9.93 17.68 11.35
C TRP A 621 9.82 18.09 12.83
N GLU A 622 10.36 19.24 13.22
CA GLU A 622 10.28 19.78 14.59
C GLU A 622 8.87 20.18 14.99
N PHE A 623 7.98 20.44 14.03
CA PHE A 623 6.56 20.58 14.31
C PHE A 623 5.94 19.23 14.73
N ALA A 624 6.10 18.17 13.92
CA ALA A 624 5.62 16.83 14.29
C ALA A 624 6.22 16.33 15.60
N TRP A 625 7.52 16.57 15.83
CA TRP A 625 8.19 16.23 17.09
C TRP A 625 7.53 16.92 18.30
N ARG A 626 7.23 18.23 18.21
CA ARG A 626 6.50 18.94 19.27
C ARG A 626 5.08 18.41 19.47
N GLN A 627 4.38 18.04 18.39
CA GLN A 627 3.07 17.40 18.50
C GLN A 627 3.16 16.07 19.24
N TYR A 628 4.13 15.21 18.89
CA TYR A 628 4.43 13.94 19.55
C TYR A 628 4.66 14.11 21.06
N SER A 629 5.53 15.06 21.44
CA SER A 629 5.84 15.37 22.84
C SER A 629 4.65 15.96 23.62
N SER A 630 3.63 16.49 22.94
CA SER A 630 2.47 17.15 23.55
C SER A 630 1.21 16.27 23.63
N THR A 631 1.11 15.21 22.82
CA THR A 631 -0.06 14.34 22.79
C THR A 631 0.02 13.26 23.87
N ASN A 632 -1.13 12.93 24.48
CA ASN A 632 -1.30 11.78 25.36
C ASN A 632 -2.07 10.62 24.69
N VAL A 633 -2.21 10.64 23.36
CA VAL A 633 -2.93 9.63 22.58
C VAL A 633 -1.91 8.70 21.92
N GLY A 634 -1.88 7.43 22.32
CA GLY A 634 -0.91 6.45 21.84
C GLY A 634 -0.90 6.27 20.32
N SER A 635 -2.07 6.18 19.67
CA SER A 635 -2.17 6.06 18.20
C SER A 635 -1.70 7.31 17.45
N GLU A 636 -1.83 8.50 18.05
CA GLU A 636 -1.26 9.73 17.50
C GLU A 636 0.26 9.74 17.64
N GLN A 637 0.78 9.28 18.79
CA GLN A 637 2.21 9.13 19.04
C GLN A 637 2.84 8.17 18.01
N GLU A 638 2.23 7.01 17.80
CA GLU A 638 2.63 6.01 16.81
C GLU A 638 2.65 6.59 15.39
N THR A 639 1.56 7.24 14.95
CA THR A 639 1.46 7.86 13.63
C THR A 639 2.54 8.93 13.42
N LEU A 640 2.82 9.75 14.44
CA LEU A 640 3.87 10.77 14.38
C LEU A 640 5.26 10.16 14.33
N LEU A 641 5.56 9.15 15.17
CA LEU A 641 6.84 8.45 15.15
C LEU A 641 7.10 7.77 13.80
N ALA A 642 6.10 7.15 13.20
CA ALA A 642 6.21 6.58 11.86
C ALA A 642 6.49 7.65 10.79
N ALA A 643 5.75 8.77 10.82
CA ALA A 643 5.90 9.85 9.85
C ALA A 643 7.26 10.60 9.95
N LEU A 644 7.83 10.74 11.16
CA LEU A 644 9.15 11.35 11.38
C LEU A 644 10.28 10.58 10.69
N GLY A 645 10.10 9.27 10.47
CA GLY A 645 11.01 8.42 9.70
C GLY A 645 11.03 8.69 8.20
N CYS A 646 10.00 9.35 7.64
CA CYS A 646 9.87 9.62 6.21
C CYS A 646 10.80 10.72 5.65
N SER A 647 11.60 11.37 6.48
CA SER A 647 12.43 12.52 6.05
C SER A 647 13.44 12.15 4.96
N ARG A 648 13.57 13.01 3.93
CA ARG A 648 14.62 12.87 2.90
C ARG A 648 15.99 13.43 3.32
N ASN A 649 16.15 13.92 4.55
CA ASN A 649 17.39 14.48 5.08
C ASN A 649 18.16 13.47 5.96
N LEU A 650 19.34 13.05 5.51
CA LEU A 650 20.15 12.02 6.17
C LEU A 650 20.60 12.39 7.59
N TRP A 651 20.84 13.68 7.87
CA TRP A 651 21.21 14.13 9.21
C TRP A 651 20.03 14.01 10.19
N ILE A 652 18.81 14.33 9.73
CA ILE A 652 17.60 14.17 10.54
C ILE A 652 17.36 12.69 10.85
N LEU A 653 17.46 11.79 9.86
CA LEU A 653 17.30 10.35 10.07
C LEU A 653 18.35 9.78 11.04
N ASN A 654 19.62 10.19 10.90
CA ASN A 654 20.69 9.75 11.81
C ASN A 654 20.54 10.32 13.24
N ARG A 655 20.02 11.55 13.39
CA ARG A 655 19.62 12.10 14.69
C ARG A 655 18.49 11.27 15.30
N TYR A 656 17.47 10.95 14.51
CA TYR A 656 16.28 10.23 14.97
C TYR A 656 16.59 8.79 15.40
N LEU A 657 17.44 8.07 14.66
CA LEU A 657 17.95 6.75 15.06
C LEU A 657 18.76 6.81 16.37
N LYS A 658 19.49 7.89 16.65
CA LYS A 658 20.16 8.05 17.95
C LYS A 658 19.18 8.30 19.08
N MET A 659 18.10 9.04 18.82
CA MET A 659 17.08 9.35 19.83
C MET A 659 16.38 8.09 20.36
N MET A 660 16.12 7.05 19.54
CA MET A 660 15.52 5.80 20.05
C MET A 660 16.41 4.99 21.03
N MET A 661 17.70 5.33 21.15
CA MET A 661 18.63 4.74 22.14
C MET A 661 18.88 5.66 23.34
N ASP A 662 18.36 6.88 23.31
CA ASP A 662 18.55 7.90 24.34
C ASP A 662 17.32 7.94 25.25
N GLU A 663 17.46 7.49 26.49
CA GLU A 663 16.38 7.49 27.49
C GLU A 663 15.85 8.91 27.78
N SER A 664 16.65 9.95 27.55
CA SER A 664 16.24 11.36 27.72
C SER A 664 15.46 11.93 26.53
N SER A 665 15.39 11.20 25.41
CA SER A 665 14.68 11.64 24.19
C SER A 665 13.16 11.71 24.34
N GLY A 666 12.59 11.02 25.33
CA GLY A 666 11.13 10.84 25.46
C GLY A 666 10.53 9.75 24.56
N ILE A 667 11.33 9.06 23.73
CA ILE A 667 10.89 7.86 23.00
C ILE A 667 10.89 6.67 23.96
N ARG A 668 9.78 5.93 24.06
CA ARG A 668 9.70 4.75 24.94
C ARG A 668 10.49 3.60 24.32
N LYS A 669 11.17 2.77 25.15
CA LYS A 669 11.97 1.63 24.66
C LYS A 669 11.19 0.65 23.77
N GLN A 670 9.89 0.47 24.04
CA GLN A 670 8.96 -0.32 23.21
C GLN A 670 8.73 0.27 21.79
N ASP A 671 8.79 1.60 21.64
CA ASP A 671 8.50 2.28 20.38
C ASP A 671 9.76 2.40 19.49
N GLY A 672 10.95 2.06 20.01
CA GLY A 672 12.21 2.11 19.27
C GLY A 672 12.24 1.24 18.02
N ALA A 673 11.52 0.11 18.01
CA ALA A 673 11.37 -0.74 16.82
C ALA A 673 10.60 -0.03 15.68
N LEU A 674 9.61 0.81 16.01
CA LEU A 674 8.88 1.63 15.04
C LEU A 674 9.75 2.75 14.47
N VAL A 675 10.56 3.40 15.32
CA VAL A 675 11.55 4.39 14.87
C VAL A 675 12.53 3.75 13.89
N PHE A 676 13.08 2.59 14.24
CA PHE A 676 14.03 1.87 13.38
C PHE A 676 13.39 1.48 12.03
N THR A 677 12.23 0.83 12.06
CA THR A 677 11.57 0.32 10.84
C THR A 677 11.05 1.45 9.94
N SER A 678 10.50 2.53 10.50
CA SER A 678 10.06 3.70 9.72
C SER A 678 11.21 4.35 8.95
N VAL A 679 12.42 4.43 9.53
CA VAL A 679 13.62 4.90 8.82
C VAL A 679 14.11 3.85 7.82
N ALA A 680 14.20 2.58 8.21
CA ALA A 680 14.74 1.48 7.40
C ALA A 680 13.93 1.20 6.12
N ASN A 681 12.63 1.46 6.14
CA ASN A 681 11.72 1.28 5.01
C ASN A 681 11.79 2.42 3.98
N THR A 682 12.56 3.48 4.21
CA THR A 682 12.74 4.56 3.23
C THR A 682 13.94 4.34 2.31
N GLU A 683 13.78 4.75 1.04
CA GLU A 683 14.80 4.78 -0.02
C GLU A 683 16.15 5.42 0.42
N LYS A 684 16.11 6.38 1.35
CA LYS A 684 17.30 7.06 1.88
C LYS A 684 17.76 6.53 3.24
N GLY A 685 16.85 6.11 4.10
CA GLY A 685 17.13 5.66 5.46
C GLY A 685 17.62 4.22 5.57
N ASN A 686 17.24 3.35 4.63
CA ASN A 686 17.59 1.91 4.63
C ASN A 686 19.07 1.64 4.93
N GLN A 687 19.99 2.29 4.21
CA GLN A 687 21.43 2.11 4.40
C GLN A 687 21.91 2.63 5.77
N ILE A 688 21.38 3.77 6.23
CA ILE A 688 21.76 4.37 7.51
C ILE A 688 21.26 3.50 8.67
N ALA A 689 20.02 2.99 8.59
CA ALA A 689 19.47 2.06 9.56
C ALA A 689 20.29 0.76 9.63
N PHE A 690 20.71 0.20 8.50
CA PHE A 690 21.59 -0.97 8.47
C PHE A 690 22.95 -0.71 9.15
N TYR A 691 23.62 0.41 8.85
CA TYR A 691 24.86 0.77 9.52
C TYR A 691 24.66 1.05 11.02
N PHE A 692 23.54 1.68 11.39
CA PHE A 692 23.18 1.94 12.78
C PHE A 692 22.98 0.62 13.55
N LEU A 693 22.22 -0.33 13.00
CA LEU A 693 22.00 -1.66 13.57
C LEU A 693 23.33 -2.39 13.78
N ARG A 694 24.18 -2.43 12.74
CA ARG A 694 25.49 -3.11 12.80
C ARG A 694 26.40 -2.51 13.87
N ASN A 695 26.43 -1.19 13.99
CA ASN A 695 27.35 -0.49 14.89
C ASN A 695 26.86 -0.49 16.35
N ASN A 696 25.56 -0.61 16.60
CA ASN A 696 24.96 -0.57 17.94
C ASN A 696 24.38 -1.93 18.41
N TRP A 697 24.64 -3.02 17.67
CA TRP A 697 24.06 -4.35 17.92
C TRP A 697 24.16 -4.83 19.37
N LYS A 698 25.30 -4.58 20.04
CA LYS A 698 25.50 -4.98 21.44
C LYS A 698 24.61 -4.22 22.42
N GLU A 699 24.39 -2.92 22.20
CA GLU A 699 23.54 -2.09 23.05
C GLU A 699 22.06 -2.35 22.77
N LEU A 700 21.69 -2.64 21.51
CA LEU A 700 20.34 -3.06 21.12
C LEU A 700 19.90 -4.42 21.72
N LEU A 701 20.85 -5.23 22.21
CA LEU A 701 20.59 -6.48 22.91
C LEU A 701 20.51 -6.34 24.45
N ARG A 702 20.70 -5.13 25.00
CA ARG A 702 20.54 -4.83 26.44
C ARG A 702 19.18 -4.20 26.74
#